data_AF-A0A2N8NC18-F1
#
_entry.id   AF-A0A2N8NC18-F1
#
_cell.length_a   1.000
_cell.length_b   1.000
_cell.length_c   1.000
_cell.angle_alpha   90.00
_cell.angle_beta   90.00
_cell.angle_gamma   90.00
#
_symmetry.space_group_name_H-M   'P 1'
#
loop_
_entity.id
_entity.type
_entity.pdbx_description
1 polymer ?
#
loop_
_entity_poly.entity_id
_entity_poly.type
_entity_poly.pdbx_seq_one_letter_code
_entity_poly.pdbx_strand_id
1 'polypeptide(L)'
;MKITRKGTQVADVFAGAASYTLEEINGARIAYLEFAALEPVELTVNDAIEYEGETYYIRHREDVTKEETSLGFTYRVKFYHEMYRLHDVVAFMYKEPDFRKNMNKYNGTARQVLDIVVRSMNRVHPGWSLADCIETKAATFDLKDKTCAEVVSDLVAHYDSEFYVDGRAIYFGRRELQGSGLTYRQGSNGGFRSVTLSAVDETPPITRLYAYGSDKNMTGGEYLQLPGGKKFLEKNTEKYGIVEYVKQFDSIYPHGEFKVTARVDAFTLQASGIDFDLTAQLIDGVEPVVTFQDGGLAGYDLNIVKGTWDAKKKQFRLAKNEQEEALKVPGDIHFAVGDTFTLTGIKMPKAYVDKAAEELRVAAQKWLDGKCENQMRLAVTCDEVLFAQEGRRVVCGEMLYVTDRLLAGSRKIRVTSVKKYIENDGETPYRYELVLSDFLDGNRFMQDVRDLKDESKRLKARQNELERYARRQWRDVKETQEEIKKDFSDKFKESINPVTVETMQLIVGHEQLQFVFVNSRTQPQVVVSLYPQIAGGKVRLNAAGLYLKHMTMGIKTLSSARDAKAYRYWAMPNYTSPMLDKDKVYRLYARVPVGGEAGSFVVSDTKREMTSEAGFYHLLMGYIGREVDGNRSWGRTYGFTEVLPGQITTELIQDPNARLVIDLVNGRITGPVHITAGSAGYDNLSDKPDLSGFQTKADFKIEADKIHGEVGQINTKLGGTDEKLNTLKTWTEGTVQGIMTWQDSFRNDIYALKTAGFITKAEGNMLYASAELADGTKIASYITQSPTAINMISRNINIDAVATFGDFKEDNAQKLAAVNRRVGNAESAISQQNQAINEAKNGVVDLNRVRYGNRTIIDHGKIITSLIDTDNLKVREAASIGKFTIDNNFNFLGMDGINRYVYISPKGHIKLHENQYEAELRPGRFNILYGMFSVDYDHFYGDSDWHSYLRVKVQNLPHKNHIAAMSGSHNFHRLVFDDETGYMGWE
;
A
#
# COMPACT_ATOMS: atom_id res chain seq x y z
N MET A 1 22.70 -9.55 16.38
CA MET A 1 21.42 -9.32 17.10
C MET A 1 20.96 -10.66 17.64
N LYS A 2 20.76 -10.75 18.96
CA LYS A 2 20.45 -12.02 19.62
C LYS A 2 18.95 -12.28 19.63
N ILE A 3 18.57 -13.45 19.12
CA ILE A 3 17.23 -14.01 19.27
C ILE A 3 17.29 -14.99 20.44
N THR A 4 16.38 -14.86 21.40
CA THR A 4 16.36 -15.66 22.62
C THR A 4 15.02 -16.37 22.81
N ARG A 5 15.06 -17.52 23.50
CA ARG A 5 13.89 -18.27 23.95
C ARG A 5 14.03 -18.44 25.45
N LYS A 6 13.13 -17.82 26.22
CA LYS A 6 13.17 -17.84 27.69
C LYS A 6 14.56 -17.47 28.24
N GLY A 7 15.19 -16.45 27.66
CA GLY A 7 16.53 -15.98 28.05
C GLY A 7 17.71 -16.82 27.54
N THR A 8 17.47 -17.93 26.83
CA THR A 8 18.55 -18.70 26.18
C THR A 8 18.69 -18.27 24.73
N GLN A 9 19.92 -18.02 24.26
CA GLN A 9 20.17 -17.64 22.87
C GLN A 9 19.81 -18.79 21.91
N VAL A 10 18.93 -18.50 20.95
CA VAL A 10 18.52 -19.39 19.85
C VAL A 10 19.38 -19.14 18.62
N ALA A 11 19.64 -17.88 18.32
CA ALA A 11 20.50 -17.47 17.20
C ALA A 11 21.13 -16.11 17.49
N ASP A 12 22.29 -15.86 16.89
CA ASP A 12 22.84 -14.51 16.76
C ASP A 12 22.92 -14.20 15.28
N VAL A 13 22.19 -13.17 14.87
CA VAL A 13 21.91 -12.90 13.46
C VAL A 13 22.35 -11.49 13.09
N PHE A 14 22.86 -11.33 11.89
CA PHE A 14 23.14 -10.01 11.34
C PHE A 14 21.86 -9.45 10.72
N ALA A 15 21.36 -8.34 11.26
CA ALA A 15 20.17 -7.68 10.75
C ALA A 15 20.47 -7.11 9.36
N GLY A 16 19.64 -7.46 8.38
CA GLY A 16 19.70 -6.90 7.04
C GLY A 16 19.27 -5.43 7.03
N ALA A 17 19.69 -4.68 6.02
CA ALA A 17 19.44 -3.24 5.91
C ALA A 17 17.94 -2.84 5.90
N ALA A 18 17.04 -3.78 5.58
CA ALA A 18 15.61 -3.55 5.62
C ALA A 18 14.96 -3.83 6.99
N SER A 19 15.74 -4.17 8.02
CA SER A 19 15.23 -4.38 9.38
C SER A 19 14.91 -3.04 10.05
N TYR A 20 13.80 -2.96 10.78
CA TYR A 20 13.35 -1.73 11.44
C TYR A 20 12.45 -1.99 12.64
N THR A 21 12.32 -1.01 13.53
CA THR A 21 11.21 -0.88 14.47
C THR A 21 10.21 0.15 13.98
N LEU A 22 8.92 -0.10 14.17
CA LEU A 22 7.83 0.84 13.91
C LEU A 22 7.10 1.11 15.21
N GLU A 23 6.87 2.38 15.53
CA GLU A 23 6.08 2.84 16.68
C GLU A 23 5.10 3.93 16.25
N GLU A 24 3.80 3.74 16.54
CA GLU A 24 2.73 4.69 16.25
C GLU A 24 1.94 5.03 17.53
N ILE A 25 1.49 6.29 17.65
CA ILE A 25 0.59 6.67 18.76
C ILE A 25 -0.76 5.98 18.57
N ASN A 26 -1.27 5.33 19.62
CA ASN A 26 -2.50 4.53 19.59
C ASN A 26 -2.52 3.44 18.49
N GLY A 27 -1.35 2.99 18.03
CA GLY A 27 -1.22 2.07 16.91
C GLY A 27 -0.12 1.04 17.09
N ALA A 28 0.56 0.71 15.99
CA ALA A 28 1.49 -0.39 15.94
C ALA A 28 2.79 -0.10 16.71
N ARG A 29 3.25 -1.07 17.52
CA ARG A 29 4.63 -1.12 18.02
C ARG A 29 5.29 -2.46 17.74
N ILE A 30 6.08 -2.54 16.66
CA ILE A 30 6.63 -3.81 16.16
C ILE A 30 8.12 -3.67 15.80
N ALA A 31 8.80 -4.80 15.68
CA ALA A 31 10.11 -4.90 15.07
C ALA A 31 10.04 -5.90 13.90
N TYR A 32 10.57 -5.50 12.77
CA TYR A 32 10.70 -6.32 11.58
C TYR A 32 12.17 -6.59 11.33
N LEU A 33 12.54 -7.88 11.28
CA LEU A 33 13.92 -8.32 11.16
C LEU A 33 14.08 -9.18 9.92
N GLU A 34 15.00 -8.77 9.04
CA GLU A 34 15.48 -9.60 7.94
C GLU A 34 16.89 -10.09 8.25
N PHE A 35 17.20 -11.36 7.99
CA PHE A 35 18.57 -11.85 8.14
C PHE A 35 18.81 -13.09 7.27
N ALA A 36 20.07 -13.40 7.03
CA ALA A 36 20.49 -14.62 6.36
C ALA A 36 21.25 -15.54 7.33
N ALA A 37 21.11 -16.84 7.14
CA ALA A 37 21.83 -17.86 7.90
C ALA A 37 22.26 -19.01 6.97
N LEU A 38 23.47 -19.52 7.15
CA LEU A 38 23.99 -20.65 6.36
C LEU A 38 23.20 -21.94 6.68
N GLU A 39 22.86 -22.12 7.95
CA GLU A 39 22.06 -23.23 8.45
C GLU A 39 20.66 -22.76 8.85
N PRO A 40 19.65 -23.65 8.81
CA PRO A 40 18.30 -23.27 9.15
C PRO A 40 18.15 -22.95 10.64
N VAL A 41 17.58 -21.78 10.97
CA VAL A 41 17.27 -21.36 12.33
C VAL A 41 15.84 -21.76 12.69
N GLU A 42 15.67 -22.47 13.81
CA GLU A 42 14.35 -22.89 14.30
C GLU A 42 13.69 -21.82 15.17
N LEU A 43 12.92 -20.96 14.53
CA LEU A 43 12.12 -19.92 15.21
C LEU A 43 10.74 -20.44 15.61
N THR A 44 10.29 -20.07 16.81
CA THR A 44 8.99 -20.43 17.38
C THR A 44 8.30 -19.25 18.05
N VAL A 45 7.00 -19.38 18.34
CA VAL A 45 6.23 -18.39 19.09
C VAL A 45 6.86 -18.17 20.48
N ASN A 46 6.95 -16.91 20.88
CA ASN A 46 7.64 -16.38 22.08
C ASN A 46 9.17 -16.31 21.99
N ASP A 47 9.80 -16.64 20.87
CA ASP A 47 11.18 -16.20 20.66
C ASP A 47 11.21 -14.68 20.60
N ALA A 48 12.23 -14.07 21.21
CA ALA A 48 12.28 -12.65 21.47
C ALA A 48 13.62 -12.02 21.10
N ILE A 49 13.58 -10.74 20.78
CA ILE A 49 14.74 -9.86 20.64
C ILE A 49 14.62 -8.73 21.65
N GLU A 50 15.78 -8.25 22.12
CA GLU A 50 15.87 -7.00 22.87
C GLU A 50 16.52 -5.94 21.97
N TYR A 51 15.90 -4.76 21.90
CA TYR A 51 16.40 -3.65 21.10
C TYR A 51 16.13 -2.32 21.80
N GLU A 52 17.17 -1.52 22.02
CA GLU A 52 17.11 -0.22 22.73
C GLU A 52 16.36 -0.25 24.08
N GLY A 53 16.46 -1.36 24.83
CA GLY A 53 15.81 -1.52 26.13
C GLY A 53 14.38 -2.06 26.06
N GLU A 54 13.87 -2.33 24.86
CA GLU A 54 12.53 -2.86 24.65
C GLU A 54 12.55 -4.32 24.20
N THR A 55 11.53 -5.08 24.63
CA THR A 55 11.38 -6.49 24.28
C THR A 55 10.33 -6.67 23.19
N TYR A 56 10.70 -7.37 22.12
CA TYR A 56 9.81 -7.75 21.03
C TYR A 56 9.81 -9.26 20.86
N TYR A 57 8.64 -9.88 20.65
CA TYR A 57 8.51 -11.34 20.56
C TYR A 57 7.69 -11.80 19.36
N ILE A 58 7.96 -13.02 18.87
CA ILE A 58 7.16 -13.66 17.82
C ILE A 58 5.82 -14.05 18.41
N ARG A 59 4.73 -13.43 17.98
CA ARG A 59 3.38 -13.72 18.46
C ARG A 59 2.68 -14.82 17.65
N HIS A 60 2.86 -14.79 16.33
CA HIS A 60 2.22 -15.72 15.41
C HIS A 60 3.25 -16.48 14.59
N ARG A 61 2.97 -17.74 14.25
CA ARG A 61 3.94 -18.59 13.52
C ARG A 61 4.08 -18.15 12.06
N GLU A 62 2.99 -17.66 11.48
CA GLU A 62 2.90 -17.14 10.12
C GLU A 62 3.70 -15.86 9.88
N ASP A 63 4.12 -15.17 10.95
CA ASP A 63 4.97 -13.98 10.89
C ASP A 63 6.45 -14.31 10.61
N VAL A 64 6.80 -15.60 10.52
CA VAL A 64 8.12 -16.10 10.12
C VAL A 64 8.06 -16.57 8.67
N THR A 65 8.67 -15.82 7.75
CA THR A 65 8.93 -16.30 6.39
C THR A 65 10.36 -16.81 6.28
N LYS A 66 10.53 -18.02 5.75
CA LYS A 66 11.82 -18.65 5.47
C LYS A 66 11.90 -19.01 4.00
N GLU A 67 12.97 -18.60 3.33
CA GLU A 67 13.25 -18.92 1.94
C GLU A 67 14.65 -19.53 1.81
N GLU A 68 14.77 -20.59 1.02
CA GLU A 68 16.07 -21.18 0.70
C GLU A 68 16.68 -20.45 -0.50
N THR A 69 17.99 -20.24 -0.44
CA THR A 69 18.78 -19.55 -1.46
C THR A 69 20.03 -20.38 -1.77
N SER A 70 20.73 -20.05 -2.86
CA SER A 70 21.96 -20.75 -3.23
C SER A 70 23.09 -20.67 -2.20
N LEU A 71 22.98 -19.78 -1.19
CA LEU A 71 23.97 -19.54 -0.15
C LEU A 71 23.46 -19.83 1.27
N GLY A 72 22.31 -20.49 1.43
CA GLY A 72 21.70 -20.77 2.75
C GLY A 72 20.24 -20.33 2.81
N PHE A 73 19.81 -19.75 3.91
CA PHE A 73 18.42 -19.38 4.17
C PHE A 73 18.27 -17.89 4.46
N THR A 74 17.21 -17.28 3.94
CA THR A 74 16.80 -15.92 4.29
C THR A 74 15.53 -15.96 5.12
N TYR A 75 15.51 -15.13 6.16
CA TYR A 75 14.40 -15.00 7.10
C TYR A 75 13.85 -13.58 7.07
N ARG A 76 12.54 -13.47 7.16
CA ARG A 76 11.81 -12.22 7.39
C ARG A 76 10.82 -12.47 8.51
N VAL A 77 11.03 -11.78 9.62
CA VAL A 77 10.36 -12.09 10.88
C VAL A 77 9.77 -10.83 11.48
N LYS A 78 8.49 -10.89 11.83
CA LYS A 78 7.82 -9.81 12.56
C LYS A 78 7.71 -10.16 14.05
N PHE A 79 8.24 -9.29 14.88
CA PHE A 79 8.17 -9.33 16.34
C PHE A 79 7.25 -8.22 16.86
N TYR A 80 6.49 -8.51 17.92
CA TYR A 80 5.53 -7.60 18.53
C TYR A 80 6.06 -7.12 19.87
N HIS A 81 5.87 -5.83 20.15
CA HIS A 81 6.20 -5.27 21.46
C HIS A 81 5.36 -5.93 22.57
N GLU A 82 5.84 -5.88 23.82
CA GLU A 82 5.13 -6.45 24.96
C GLU A 82 3.73 -5.88 25.20
N MET A 83 3.45 -4.67 24.69
CA MET A 83 2.09 -4.08 24.72
C MET A 83 1.01 -5.01 24.15
N TYR A 84 1.35 -5.85 23.17
CA TYR A 84 0.40 -6.77 22.58
C TYR A 84 -0.05 -7.90 23.51
N ARG A 85 0.64 -8.11 24.65
CA ARG A 85 0.19 -9.03 25.72
C ARG A 85 -1.11 -8.58 26.37
N LEU A 86 -1.48 -7.29 26.27
CA LEU A 86 -2.77 -6.79 26.73
C LEU A 86 -3.95 -7.51 26.05
N HIS A 87 -3.78 -7.99 24.83
CA HIS A 87 -4.80 -8.78 24.13
C HIS A 87 -4.93 -10.22 24.63
N ASP A 88 -3.90 -10.73 25.32
CA ASP A 88 -3.84 -12.13 25.73
C ASP A 88 -4.44 -12.33 27.15
N VAL A 89 -4.69 -11.25 27.89
CA VAL A 89 -5.10 -11.30 29.30
C VAL A 89 -6.48 -10.70 29.50
N VAL A 90 -7.39 -11.45 30.12
CA VAL A 90 -8.73 -10.98 30.52
C VAL A 90 -8.66 -10.08 31.76
N ALA A 91 -9.39 -8.96 31.72
CA ALA A 91 -9.48 -8.01 32.82
C ALA A 91 -10.49 -8.50 33.86
N PHE A 92 -10.07 -8.59 35.13
CA PHE A 92 -10.97 -8.88 36.25
C PHE A 92 -10.83 -7.79 37.31
N MET A 93 -11.97 -7.30 37.80
CA MET A 93 -12.04 -6.24 38.82
C MET A 93 -11.25 -6.60 40.09
N TYR A 94 -11.31 -7.87 40.49
CA TYR A 94 -10.61 -8.42 41.65
C TYR A 94 -9.45 -9.32 41.24
N LYS A 95 -8.64 -9.68 42.25
CA LYS A 95 -7.45 -10.53 42.06
C LYS A 95 -7.80 -11.88 41.45
N GLU A 96 -8.94 -12.45 41.86
CA GLU A 96 -9.50 -13.68 41.30
C GLU A 96 -10.78 -13.39 40.52
N PRO A 97 -11.12 -14.22 39.51
CA PRO A 97 -12.37 -14.09 38.78
C PRO A 97 -13.59 -14.19 39.70
N ASP A 98 -14.51 -13.23 39.59
CA ASP A 98 -15.78 -13.23 40.33
C ASP A 98 -16.94 -13.29 39.34
N PHE A 99 -17.59 -14.46 39.28
CA PHE A 99 -18.64 -14.76 38.31
C PHE A 99 -20.05 -14.44 38.83
N ARG A 100 -20.17 -13.77 39.98
CA ARG A 100 -21.47 -13.29 40.46
C ARG A 100 -22.05 -12.26 39.50
N LYS A 101 -23.38 -12.26 39.33
CA LYS A 101 -24.08 -11.30 38.46
C LYS A 101 -23.74 -9.86 38.87
N ASN A 102 -23.59 -8.98 37.88
CA ASN A 102 -23.32 -7.55 38.04
C ASN A 102 -21.95 -7.16 38.63
N MET A 103 -21.03 -8.11 38.90
CA MET A 103 -19.66 -7.82 39.38
C MET A 103 -18.69 -7.39 38.27
N ASN A 104 -19.18 -7.22 37.05
CA ASN A 104 -18.41 -6.84 35.85
C ASN A 104 -18.38 -5.33 35.58
N LYS A 105 -19.25 -4.54 36.24
CA LYS A 105 -19.32 -3.08 36.05
C LYS A 105 -18.49 -2.36 37.11
N TYR A 106 -17.56 -1.51 36.67
CA TYR A 106 -16.73 -0.71 37.55
C TYR A 106 -17.00 0.78 37.32
N ASN A 107 -17.38 1.51 38.38
CA ASN A 107 -17.46 2.96 38.35
C ASN A 107 -16.17 3.55 38.92
N GLY A 108 -15.43 4.29 38.11
CA GLY A 108 -14.19 4.94 38.56
C GLY A 108 -13.53 5.80 37.48
N THR A 109 -12.43 6.44 37.86
CA THR A 109 -11.61 7.25 36.94
C THR A 109 -10.74 6.34 36.05
N ALA A 110 -10.19 6.90 34.96
CA ALA A 110 -9.28 6.17 34.07
C ALA A 110 -8.11 5.52 34.83
N ARG A 111 -7.52 6.24 35.80
CA ARG A 111 -6.44 5.71 36.67
C ARG A 111 -6.89 4.45 37.42
N GLN A 112 -8.08 4.48 38.03
CA GLN A 112 -8.59 3.34 38.79
C GLN A 112 -8.91 2.13 37.90
N VAL A 113 -9.42 2.36 36.69
CA VAL A 113 -9.65 1.28 35.72
C VAL A 113 -8.33 0.71 35.20
N LEU A 114 -7.32 1.56 34.96
CA LEU A 114 -5.99 1.11 34.55
C LEU A 114 -5.27 0.32 35.65
N ASP A 115 -5.51 0.62 36.93
CA ASP A 115 -5.01 -0.21 38.03
C ASP A 115 -5.57 -1.65 37.98
N ILE A 116 -6.82 -1.82 37.52
CA ILE A 116 -7.42 -3.14 37.27
C ILE A 116 -6.70 -3.85 36.12
N VAL A 117 -6.39 -3.12 35.04
CA VAL A 117 -5.61 -3.62 33.90
C VAL A 117 -4.21 -4.07 34.35
N VAL A 118 -3.48 -3.22 35.06
CA VAL A 118 -2.14 -3.51 35.58
C VAL A 118 -2.15 -4.74 36.49
N ARG A 119 -3.13 -4.82 37.40
CA ARG A 119 -3.31 -5.99 38.29
C ARG A 119 -3.59 -7.27 37.50
N SER A 120 -4.46 -7.18 36.49
CA SER A 120 -4.81 -8.32 35.64
C SER A 120 -3.61 -8.78 34.81
N MET A 121 -2.84 -7.85 34.23
CA MET A 121 -1.58 -8.15 33.54
C MET A 121 -0.59 -8.84 34.47
N ASN A 122 -0.36 -8.29 35.66
CA ASN A 122 0.58 -8.84 36.64
C ASN A 122 0.20 -10.23 37.16
N ARG A 123 -1.04 -10.68 36.98
CA ARG A 123 -1.47 -12.05 37.27
C ARG A 123 -0.83 -13.07 36.32
N VAL A 124 -0.58 -12.69 35.07
CA VAL A 124 -0.11 -13.60 34.01
C VAL A 124 1.31 -13.24 33.55
N HIS A 125 1.57 -11.96 33.33
CA HIS A 125 2.84 -11.38 32.93
C HIS A 125 3.27 -10.36 33.99
N PRO A 126 4.14 -10.71 34.96
CA PRO A 126 4.51 -9.81 36.07
C PRO A 126 5.36 -8.62 35.61
N GLY A 127 5.38 -7.50 36.34
CA GLY A 127 6.24 -6.33 36.07
C GLY A 127 5.54 -5.15 35.39
N TRP A 128 4.23 -5.19 35.23
CA TRP A 128 3.43 -4.07 34.73
C TRP A 128 3.18 -3.02 35.80
N SER A 129 3.17 -1.75 35.41
CA SER A 129 2.90 -0.61 36.29
C SER A 129 2.10 0.46 35.56
N LEU A 130 1.48 1.36 36.31
CA LEU A 130 0.84 2.56 35.80
C LEU A 130 1.77 3.75 36.03
N ALA A 131 2.10 4.47 34.96
CA ALA A 131 2.90 5.70 34.99
C ALA A 131 1.97 6.92 34.95
N ASP A 132 2.24 7.90 34.08
CA ASP A 132 1.43 9.12 34.01
C ASP A 132 0.05 8.82 33.44
N CYS A 133 -0.97 9.31 34.14
CA CYS A 133 -2.37 9.18 33.76
C CYS A 133 -3.07 10.52 34.02
N ILE A 134 -3.72 11.06 32.99
CA ILE A 134 -4.52 12.29 33.11
C ILE A 134 -5.64 12.15 34.14
N GLU A 135 -6.01 13.25 34.78
CA GLU A 135 -7.18 13.30 35.66
C GLU A 135 -8.47 13.21 34.82
N THR A 136 -9.40 12.36 35.26
CA THR A 136 -10.66 12.10 34.56
C THR A 136 -11.81 12.03 35.56
N LYS A 137 -13.01 12.39 35.12
CA LYS A 137 -14.23 12.14 35.90
C LYS A 137 -14.52 10.65 35.94
N ALA A 138 -15.11 10.18 37.03
CA ALA A 138 -15.52 8.79 37.14
C ALA A 138 -16.61 8.47 36.10
N ALA A 139 -16.53 7.28 35.51
CA ALA A 139 -17.52 6.74 34.61
C ALA A 139 -17.67 5.23 34.84
N THR A 140 -18.77 4.65 34.40
CA THR A 140 -19.02 3.21 34.52
C THR A 140 -18.50 2.48 33.30
N PHE A 141 -17.59 1.53 33.51
CA PHE A 141 -17.02 0.65 32.49
C PHE A 141 -17.48 -0.78 32.71
N ASP A 142 -17.94 -1.43 31.64
CA ASP A 142 -18.26 -2.85 31.66
C ASP A 142 -17.04 -3.67 31.26
N LEU A 143 -16.53 -4.49 32.17
CA LEU A 143 -15.35 -5.35 31.99
C LEU A 143 -15.72 -6.78 31.55
N LYS A 144 -17.00 -7.06 31.33
CA LYS A 144 -17.48 -8.43 31.03
C LYS A 144 -16.86 -8.96 29.75
N ASP A 145 -16.25 -10.13 29.85
CA ASP A 145 -15.67 -10.88 28.74
C ASP A 145 -14.59 -10.07 27.95
N LYS A 146 -14.01 -9.03 28.56
CA LYS A 146 -13.03 -8.15 27.92
C LYS A 146 -11.59 -8.46 28.32
N THR A 147 -10.72 -8.39 27.34
CA THR A 147 -9.27 -8.35 27.50
C THR A 147 -8.81 -7.00 28.05
N CYS A 148 -7.62 -6.97 28.66
CA CYS A 148 -6.97 -5.74 29.08
C CYS A 148 -6.84 -4.73 27.93
N ALA A 149 -6.58 -5.20 26.70
CA ALA A 149 -6.53 -4.35 25.51
C ALA A 149 -7.89 -3.69 25.19
N GLU A 150 -9.00 -4.43 25.30
CA GLU A 150 -10.34 -3.89 25.07
C GLU A 150 -10.73 -2.87 26.14
N VAL A 151 -10.37 -3.11 27.40
CA VAL A 151 -10.61 -2.15 28.49
C VAL A 151 -9.81 -0.86 28.27
N VAL A 152 -8.53 -0.97 27.87
CA VAL A 152 -7.73 0.21 27.51
C VAL A 152 -8.33 0.93 26.29
N SER A 153 -8.81 0.18 25.29
CA SER A 153 -9.48 0.75 24.11
C SER A 153 -10.76 1.51 24.49
N ASP A 154 -11.56 0.99 25.41
CA ASP A 154 -12.76 1.67 25.90
C ASP A 154 -12.42 2.97 26.62
N LEU A 155 -11.34 2.99 27.43
CA LEU A 155 -10.86 4.21 28.08
C LEU A 155 -10.41 5.27 27.06
N VAL A 156 -9.61 4.85 26.07
CA VAL A 156 -9.14 5.71 24.97
C VAL A 156 -10.33 6.32 24.22
N ALA A 157 -11.34 5.51 23.90
CA ALA A 157 -12.54 5.96 23.18
C ALA A 157 -13.45 6.84 24.04
N HIS A 158 -13.65 6.50 25.31
CA HIS A 158 -14.55 7.23 26.20
C HIS A 158 -14.02 8.62 26.54
N TYR A 159 -12.70 8.75 26.77
CA TYR A 159 -12.08 10.01 27.16
C TYR A 159 -11.43 10.78 26.00
N ASP A 160 -11.53 10.28 24.76
CA ASP A 160 -10.86 10.86 23.58
C ASP A 160 -9.36 11.12 23.85
N SER A 161 -8.67 10.07 24.31
CA SER A 161 -7.31 10.14 24.84
C SER A 161 -6.33 9.27 24.06
N GLU A 162 -5.11 9.16 24.57
CA GLU A 162 -4.05 8.36 23.96
C GLU A 162 -3.44 7.43 25.01
N PHE A 163 -2.88 6.31 24.57
CA PHE A 163 -2.12 5.42 25.43
C PHE A 163 -0.83 4.99 24.74
N TYR A 164 0.19 4.74 25.56
CA TYR A 164 1.40 4.06 25.12
C TYR A 164 1.98 3.26 26.27
N VAL A 165 2.85 2.31 25.95
CA VAL A 165 3.52 1.46 26.92
C VAL A 165 5.01 1.57 26.68
N ASP A 166 5.78 1.99 27.68
CA ASP A 166 7.25 2.04 27.67
C ASP A 166 7.77 0.93 28.57
N GLY A 167 8.46 -0.07 28.01
CA GLY A 167 8.68 -1.36 28.67
C GLY A 167 7.35 -2.03 29.08
N ARG A 168 7.06 -1.99 30.39
CA ARG A 168 5.78 -2.47 30.99
C ARG A 168 5.03 -1.39 31.78
N ALA A 169 5.41 -0.12 31.62
CA ALA A 169 4.73 1.00 32.24
C ALA A 169 3.67 1.56 31.28
N ILE A 170 2.41 1.60 31.72
CA ILE A 170 1.30 2.15 30.93
C ILE A 170 1.20 3.65 31.19
N TYR A 171 1.14 4.43 30.11
CA TYR A 171 0.86 5.86 30.13
C TYR A 171 -0.49 6.14 29.47
N PHE A 172 -1.27 7.05 30.05
CA PHE A 172 -2.60 7.41 29.56
C PHE A 172 -2.80 8.93 29.53
N GLY A 173 -2.98 9.46 28.34
CA GLY A 173 -2.99 10.89 28.07
C GLY A 173 -2.33 11.21 26.76
N ARG A 174 -2.60 12.42 26.25
CA ARG A 174 -2.01 12.92 25.00
C ARG A 174 -0.48 12.92 25.10
N ARG A 175 0.20 12.17 24.22
CA ARG A 175 1.65 12.09 24.17
C ARG A 175 2.18 13.24 23.32
N GLU A 176 2.67 14.27 23.98
CA GLU A 176 3.35 15.41 23.36
C GLU A 176 4.67 15.67 24.08
N LEU A 177 5.76 15.50 23.35
CA LEU A 177 7.11 15.74 23.83
C LEU A 177 7.66 16.99 23.14
N GLN A 178 8.27 17.89 23.92
CA GLN A 178 9.04 18.99 23.34
C GLN A 178 10.16 18.40 22.49
N GLY A 179 10.19 18.76 21.20
CA GLY A 179 11.29 18.37 20.33
C GLY A 179 12.53 19.22 20.53
N SER A 180 13.55 18.93 19.73
CA SER A 180 14.88 19.60 19.79
C SER A 180 14.86 21.13 19.58
N GLY A 181 13.71 21.71 19.19
CA GLY A 181 13.58 23.12 18.83
C GLY A 181 14.18 23.47 17.47
N LEU A 182 14.75 22.49 16.77
CA LEU A 182 15.30 22.65 15.42
C LEU A 182 14.19 22.77 14.38
N THR A 183 14.48 23.55 13.34
CA THR A 183 13.62 23.66 12.16
C THR A 183 14.07 22.66 11.10
N TYR A 184 13.18 21.77 10.73
CA TYR A 184 13.37 20.77 9.70
C TYR A 184 12.75 21.21 8.37
N ARG A 185 13.44 20.93 7.26
CA ARG A 185 12.99 21.23 5.90
C ARG A 185 13.60 20.27 4.91
N GLN A 186 13.01 20.16 3.71
CA GLN A 186 13.66 19.45 2.61
C GLN A 186 14.86 20.24 2.06
N GLY A 187 15.97 19.55 1.78
CA GLY A 187 17.17 20.12 1.14
C GLY A 187 18.38 20.23 2.07
N SER A 188 19.47 20.79 1.56
CA SER A 188 20.77 20.81 2.26
C SER A 188 20.68 21.38 3.68
N ASN A 189 21.24 20.65 4.64
CA ASN A 189 21.22 20.91 6.09
C ASN A 189 19.80 21.03 6.71
N GLY A 190 18.76 20.58 5.99
CA GLY A 190 17.37 20.68 6.44
C GLY A 190 16.87 19.49 7.25
N GLY A 191 17.57 18.36 7.23
CA GLY A 191 17.22 17.16 7.98
C GLY A 191 16.19 16.25 7.34
N PHE A 192 15.53 16.67 6.24
CA PHE A 192 14.66 15.79 5.44
C PHE A 192 15.17 15.64 4.01
N ARG A 193 15.22 14.39 3.54
CA ARG A 193 15.53 14.02 2.16
C ARG A 193 14.29 14.07 1.27
N SER A 194 13.15 13.63 1.80
CA SER A 194 11.85 13.70 1.12
C SER A 194 10.74 14.05 2.09
N VAL A 195 9.77 14.81 1.57
CA VAL A 195 8.54 15.18 2.25
C VAL A 195 7.39 14.89 1.30
N THR A 196 6.39 14.13 1.74
CA THR A 196 5.19 13.81 0.98
C THR A 196 3.97 14.21 1.79
N LEU A 197 3.16 15.11 1.24
CA LEU A 197 1.88 15.50 1.83
C LEU A 197 0.77 14.58 1.33
N SER A 198 -0.03 14.06 2.25
CA SER A 198 -1.23 13.27 1.97
C SER A 198 -2.38 13.72 2.84
N ALA A 199 -3.60 13.62 2.33
CA ALA A 199 -4.79 13.78 3.15
C ALA A 199 -5.00 12.51 3.98
N VAL A 200 -5.43 12.69 5.22
CA VAL A 200 -5.74 11.59 6.15
C VAL A 200 -6.97 10.81 5.69
N ASP A 201 -7.98 11.52 5.17
CA ASP A 201 -9.10 10.92 4.46
C ASP A 201 -9.38 11.70 3.16
N GLU A 202 -10.19 11.10 2.27
CA GLU A 202 -10.68 11.76 1.05
C GLU A 202 -11.95 12.58 1.30
N THR A 203 -12.42 12.65 2.56
CA THR A 203 -13.63 13.37 2.93
C THR A 203 -13.32 14.86 3.03
N PRO A 204 -14.14 15.73 2.41
CA PRO A 204 -13.95 17.17 2.57
C PRO A 204 -14.14 17.61 4.04
N PRO A 205 -13.46 18.68 4.49
CA PRO A 205 -13.60 19.19 5.86
C PRO A 205 -15.03 19.60 6.16
N ILE A 206 -15.51 19.30 7.36
CA ILE A 206 -16.85 19.68 7.79
C ILE A 206 -16.84 21.16 8.17
N THR A 207 -17.56 21.99 7.44
CA THR A 207 -17.63 23.44 7.68
C THR A 207 -18.95 23.89 8.31
N ARG A 208 -19.97 23.01 8.36
CA ARG A 208 -21.23 23.23 9.08
C ARG A 208 -21.62 21.99 9.90
N LEU A 209 -21.75 22.16 11.22
CA LEU A 209 -22.17 21.10 12.13
C LEU A 209 -23.57 21.37 12.68
N TYR A 210 -24.52 20.50 12.34
CA TYR A 210 -25.79 20.39 13.04
C TYR A 210 -25.61 19.60 14.34
N ALA A 211 -25.60 20.31 15.47
CA ALA A 211 -25.36 19.72 16.78
C ALA A 211 -26.61 19.78 17.65
N TYR A 212 -26.90 18.67 18.34
CA TYR A 212 -27.96 18.58 19.34
C TYR A 212 -27.55 17.65 20.49
N GLY A 213 -28.05 17.93 21.69
CA GLY A 213 -27.85 17.07 22.86
C GLY A 213 -28.96 16.01 22.99
N SER A 214 -29.02 15.32 24.12
CA SER A 214 -30.11 14.37 24.39
C SER A 214 -31.44 15.08 24.70
N ASP A 215 -32.54 14.38 24.50
CA ASP A 215 -33.91 14.72 24.90
C ASP A 215 -34.21 14.42 26.39
N LYS A 216 -33.25 13.83 27.12
CA LYS A 216 -33.36 13.63 28.57
C LYS A 216 -33.65 14.97 29.24
N ASN A 217 -34.63 14.94 30.14
CA ASN A 217 -35.11 16.11 30.87
C ASN A 217 -35.69 17.26 30.04
N MET A 218 -36.08 16.98 28.81
CA MET A 218 -36.78 17.92 27.92
C MET A 218 -38.29 17.63 27.90
N THR A 219 -39.09 18.54 27.34
CA THR A 219 -40.53 18.37 27.13
C THR A 219 -40.84 18.02 25.67
N GLY A 220 -41.81 17.13 25.43
CA GLY A 220 -42.44 16.99 24.11
C GLY A 220 -41.63 16.25 23.03
N GLY A 221 -40.63 15.45 23.41
CA GLY A 221 -39.81 14.69 22.45
C GLY A 221 -38.81 15.55 21.66
N GLU A 222 -38.51 16.76 22.15
CA GLU A 222 -37.52 17.64 21.54
C GLU A 222 -36.12 17.39 22.12
N TYR A 223 -35.12 17.31 21.25
CA TYR A 223 -33.72 17.27 21.65
C TYR A 223 -33.21 18.63 22.15
N LEU A 224 -32.24 18.62 23.06
CA LEU A 224 -31.53 19.83 23.49
C LEU A 224 -30.87 20.53 22.29
N GLN A 225 -31.14 21.83 22.12
CA GLN A 225 -30.65 22.63 20.99
C GLN A 225 -29.49 23.54 21.41
N LEU A 226 -28.75 24.06 20.43
CA LEU A 226 -27.74 25.09 20.68
C LEU A 226 -28.40 26.38 21.23
N PRO A 227 -27.62 27.24 21.92
CA PRO A 227 -28.15 28.46 22.54
C PRO A 227 -28.91 29.33 21.54
N GLY A 228 -30.06 29.83 21.96
CA GLY A 228 -30.96 30.65 21.13
C GLY A 228 -31.71 29.88 20.05
N GLY A 229 -31.78 28.54 20.12
CA GLY A 229 -32.49 27.71 19.14
C GLY A 229 -31.75 27.53 17.82
N LYS A 230 -30.45 27.87 17.79
CA LYS A 230 -29.59 27.64 16.63
C LYS A 230 -29.55 26.15 16.29
N LYS A 231 -29.48 25.82 15.00
CA LYS A 231 -29.42 24.43 14.54
C LYS A 231 -28.00 23.98 14.21
N PHE A 232 -27.10 24.91 13.92
CA PHE A 232 -25.75 24.59 13.48
C PHE A 232 -24.70 25.61 13.92
N LEU A 233 -23.44 25.18 13.86
CA LEU A 233 -22.23 25.99 13.95
C LEU A 233 -21.48 25.96 12.61
N GLU A 234 -20.76 27.02 12.27
CA GLU A 234 -19.98 27.10 11.03
C GLU A 234 -18.55 27.56 11.27
N LYS A 235 -17.64 27.07 10.42
CA LYS A 235 -16.24 27.51 10.38
C LYS A 235 -15.63 27.19 9.01
N ASN A 236 -14.76 28.06 8.50
CA ASN A 236 -14.03 27.88 7.24
C ASN A 236 -14.89 27.72 5.96
N THR A 237 -16.15 28.15 5.99
CA THR A 237 -17.07 28.10 4.84
C THR A 237 -16.57 28.92 3.64
N GLU A 238 -15.84 30.02 3.88
CA GLU A 238 -15.20 30.83 2.84
C GLU A 238 -14.07 30.09 2.10
N LYS A 239 -13.40 29.15 2.78
CA LYS A 239 -12.24 28.41 2.27
C LYS A 239 -12.62 27.13 1.55
N TYR A 240 -13.60 26.39 2.08
CA TYR A 240 -13.96 25.05 1.61
C TYR A 240 -15.40 24.94 1.06
N GLY A 241 -16.19 26.01 1.12
CA GLY A 241 -17.63 25.93 0.88
C GLY A 241 -18.38 25.31 2.06
N ILE A 242 -19.68 25.07 1.89
CA ILE A 242 -20.54 24.47 2.91
C ILE A 242 -20.52 22.95 2.77
N VAL A 243 -20.06 22.26 3.82
CA VAL A 243 -20.03 20.80 3.95
C VAL A 243 -20.68 20.45 5.29
N GLU A 244 -21.79 19.74 5.23
CA GLU A 244 -22.69 19.56 6.38
C GLU A 244 -22.47 18.22 7.08
N TYR A 245 -22.56 18.23 8.41
CA TYR A 245 -22.57 17.02 9.23
C TYR A 245 -23.54 17.14 10.40
N VAL A 246 -24.07 16.02 10.86
CA VAL A 246 -25.00 15.95 12.00
C VAL A 246 -24.35 15.16 13.14
N LYS A 247 -24.28 15.75 14.35
CA LYS A 247 -23.72 15.07 15.53
C LYS A 247 -24.63 15.26 16.75
N GLN A 248 -25.04 14.14 17.33
CA GLN A 248 -25.68 14.09 18.63
C GLN A 248 -24.64 13.97 19.75
N PHE A 249 -24.85 14.70 20.84
CA PHE A 249 -24.06 14.68 22.07
C PHE A 249 -24.91 14.08 23.20
N ASP A 250 -25.08 12.76 23.21
CA ASP A 250 -26.00 12.04 24.11
C ASP A 250 -25.76 12.26 25.60
N SER A 251 -24.50 12.52 25.97
CA SER A 251 -24.10 12.77 27.36
C SER A 251 -24.43 14.19 27.82
N ILE A 252 -24.82 15.09 26.92
CA ILE A 252 -25.15 16.48 27.24
C ILE A 252 -26.66 16.65 27.21
N TYR A 253 -27.23 16.92 28.37
CA TYR A 253 -28.65 17.13 28.60
C TYR A 253 -28.84 18.10 29.77
N PRO A 254 -30.00 18.74 29.93
CA PRO A 254 -30.28 19.56 31.10
C PRO A 254 -30.22 18.73 32.38
N HIS A 255 -29.28 19.03 33.26
CA HIS A 255 -29.19 18.38 34.57
C HIS A 255 -28.62 19.28 35.66
N GLY A 256 -29.02 19.00 36.89
CA GLY A 256 -28.38 19.50 38.10
C GLY A 256 -27.64 18.37 38.81
N GLU A 257 -26.58 18.72 39.53
CA GLU A 257 -25.85 17.80 40.41
C GLU A 257 -26.16 18.20 41.85
N PHE A 258 -26.86 17.33 42.56
CA PHE A 258 -27.38 17.59 43.90
C PHE A 258 -26.67 16.72 44.93
N LYS A 259 -26.70 17.14 46.19
CA LYS A 259 -26.13 16.39 47.31
C LYS A 259 -27.21 16.01 48.30
N VAL A 260 -27.09 14.80 48.86
CA VAL A 260 -27.86 14.39 50.03
C VAL A 260 -27.38 15.22 51.22
N THR A 261 -28.26 16.07 51.75
CA THR A 261 -27.95 16.93 52.90
C THR A 261 -28.42 16.33 54.22
N ALA A 262 -29.42 15.45 54.19
CA ALA A 262 -29.81 14.66 55.36
C ALA A 262 -30.45 13.32 54.93
N ARG A 263 -30.23 12.29 55.74
CA ARG A 263 -30.94 11.01 55.66
C ARG A 263 -32.02 10.97 56.74
N VAL A 264 -33.28 10.96 56.34
CA VAL A 264 -34.42 10.95 57.28
C VAL A 264 -34.75 9.53 57.70
N ASP A 265 -34.74 8.59 56.75
CA ASP A 265 -34.87 7.16 56.98
C ASP A 265 -34.12 6.36 55.87
N ALA A 266 -34.38 5.05 55.75
CA ALA A 266 -33.70 4.21 54.76
C ALA A 266 -34.03 4.56 53.29
N PHE A 267 -35.16 5.22 53.02
CA PHE A 267 -35.65 5.54 51.68
C PHE A 267 -35.85 7.05 51.48
N THR A 268 -35.94 7.82 52.56
CA THR A 268 -36.24 9.25 52.51
C THR A 268 -34.99 10.09 52.71
N LEU A 269 -34.72 10.98 51.74
CA LEU A 269 -33.57 11.89 51.76
C LEU A 269 -34.01 13.35 51.64
N GLN A 270 -33.17 14.26 52.14
CA GLN A 270 -33.25 15.70 51.90
C GLN A 270 -32.09 16.15 51.02
N ALA A 271 -32.37 17.09 50.11
CA ALA A 271 -31.39 17.69 49.23
C ALA A 271 -31.66 19.19 49.10
N SER A 272 -31.14 19.98 50.04
CA SER A 272 -31.42 21.43 50.11
C SER A 272 -30.88 22.22 48.91
N GLY A 273 -29.99 21.63 48.11
CA GLY A 273 -29.43 22.23 46.89
C GLY A 273 -30.40 22.24 45.70
N ILE A 274 -31.58 21.60 45.78
CA ILE A 274 -32.59 21.67 44.72
C ILE A 274 -33.28 23.04 44.78
N ASP A 275 -32.95 23.90 43.84
CA ASP A 275 -33.38 25.30 43.75
C ASP A 275 -34.72 25.52 43.02
N PHE A 276 -35.35 24.44 42.54
CA PHE A 276 -36.67 24.48 41.90
C PHE A 276 -37.72 23.65 42.66
N ASP A 277 -38.98 23.75 42.23
CA ASP A 277 -40.07 22.90 42.69
C ASP A 277 -40.21 21.67 41.80
N LEU A 278 -39.95 20.47 42.36
CA LEU A 278 -39.98 19.21 41.63
C LEU A 278 -41.37 18.88 41.08
N THR A 279 -42.44 19.22 41.82
CA THR A 279 -43.82 18.97 41.36
C THR A 279 -44.13 19.72 40.07
N ALA A 280 -43.67 20.97 39.96
CA ALA A 280 -43.82 21.78 38.75
C ALA A 280 -43.02 21.24 37.55
N GLN A 281 -42.03 20.35 37.80
CA GLN A 281 -41.12 19.78 36.81
C GLN A 281 -41.48 18.34 36.39
N LEU A 282 -42.59 17.77 36.86
CA LEU A 282 -42.99 16.41 36.45
C LEU A 282 -43.41 16.37 34.97
N ILE A 283 -43.09 15.25 34.31
CA ILE A 283 -43.55 14.92 32.95
C ILE A 283 -44.70 13.91 33.08
N ASP A 284 -45.80 14.13 32.34
CA ASP A 284 -46.96 13.26 32.44
C ASP A 284 -46.63 11.83 31.98
N GLY A 285 -47.06 10.84 32.77
CA GLY A 285 -46.78 9.42 32.51
C GLY A 285 -45.33 8.95 32.72
N VAL A 286 -44.41 9.81 33.16
CA VAL A 286 -43.00 9.45 33.41
C VAL A 286 -42.67 9.57 34.90
N GLU A 287 -42.11 8.52 35.49
CA GLU A 287 -41.67 8.54 36.88
C GLU A 287 -40.29 9.22 37.01
N PRO A 288 -40.13 10.23 37.88
CA PRO A 288 -38.82 10.83 38.14
C PRO A 288 -37.85 9.81 38.73
N VAL A 289 -36.61 9.83 38.27
CA VAL A 289 -35.56 8.90 38.67
C VAL A 289 -34.40 9.65 39.30
N VAL A 290 -33.85 9.10 40.37
CA VAL A 290 -32.63 9.55 41.01
C VAL A 290 -31.50 8.59 40.63
N THR A 291 -30.44 9.14 40.05
CA THR A 291 -29.23 8.39 39.70
C THR A 291 -28.07 8.89 40.56
N PHE A 292 -27.64 8.07 41.52
CA PHE A 292 -26.49 8.40 42.37
C PHE A 292 -25.18 8.29 41.58
N GLN A 293 -24.34 9.31 41.68
CA GLN A 293 -23.06 9.38 40.97
C GLN A 293 -21.92 8.77 41.78
N ASP A 294 -22.04 8.79 43.11
CA ASP A 294 -21.09 8.23 44.07
C ASP A 294 -21.83 7.56 45.26
N GLY A 295 -21.07 7.14 46.27
CA GLY A 295 -21.62 6.51 47.47
C GLY A 295 -22.05 5.05 47.28
N GLY A 296 -22.76 4.51 48.28
CA GLY A 296 -23.18 3.10 48.28
C GLY A 296 -24.13 2.77 47.12
N LEU A 297 -24.94 3.75 46.70
CA LEU A 297 -25.93 3.59 45.62
C LEU A 297 -25.42 4.04 44.25
N ALA A 298 -24.13 4.30 44.07
CA ALA A 298 -23.56 4.73 42.80
C ALA A 298 -23.97 3.79 41.65
N GLY A 299 -24.55 4.35 40.59
CA GLY A 299 -25.00 3.58 39.41
C GLY A 299 -26.36 2.90 39.54
N TYR A 300 -27.09 3.09 40.64
CA TYR A 300 -28.51 2.69 40.74
C TYR A 300 -29.44 3.84 40.31
N ASP A 301 -30.43 3.48 39.50
CA ASP A 301 -31.55 4.32 39.11
C ASP A 301 -32.75 3.99 40.01
N LEU A 302 -33.21 4.96 40.80
CA LEU A 302 -34.28 4.77 41.78
C LEU A 302 -35.41 5.79 41.58
N ASN A 303 -36.63 5.29 41.39
CA ASN A 303 -37.79 6.15 41.17
C ASN A 303 -38.15 6.94 42.43
N ILE A 304 -38.60 8.17 42.27
CA ILE A 304 -39.19 8.95 43.36
C ILE A 304 -40.65 8.53 43.55
N VAL A 305 -41.01 8.15 44.77
CA VAL A 305 -42.39 7.76 45.10
C VAL A 305 -43.31 8.96 44.91
N LYS A 306 -44.34 8.78 44.07
CA LYS A 306 -45.31 9.82 43.71
C LYS A 306 -45.92 10.49 44.95
N GLY A 307 -45.94 11.82 44.96
CA GLY A 307 -46.55 12.62 46.03
C GLY A 307 -45.71 12.78 47.31
N THR A 308 -44.46 12.30 47.34
CA THR A 308 -43.60 12.39 48.53
C THR A 308 -42.71 13.63 48.59
N TRP A 309 -42.72 14.47 47.54
CA TRP A 309 -41.96 15.71 47.50
C TRP A 309 -42.50 16.76 48.50
N ASP A 310 -41.64 17.23 49.39
CA ASP A 310 -41.88 18.38 50.28
C ASP A 310 -40.99 19.55 49.84
N ALA A 311 -41.58 20.58 49.24
CA ALA A 311 -40.86 21.73 48.72
C ALA A 311 -40.19 22.60 49.80
N LYS A 312 -40.69 22.58 51.06
CA LYS A 312 -40.08 23.35 52.17
C LYS A 312 -38.87 22.63 52.74
N LYS A 313 -38.97 21.31 52.89
CA LYS A 313 -37.87 20.46 53.40
C LYS A 313 -36.91 19.98 52.30
N LYS A 314 -37.27 20.17 51.03
CA LYS A 314 -36.57 19.64 49.86
C LYS A 314 -36.32 18.14 50.00
N GLN A 315 -37.38 17.43 50.34
CA GLN A 315 -37.37 16.03 50.76
C GLN A 315 -38.22 15.18 49.82
N PHE A 316 -37.81 13.94 49.56
CA PHE A 316 -38.63 12.94 48.86
C PHE A 316 -38.22 11.51 49.25
N ARG A 317 -39.06 10.54 48.91
CA ARG A 317 -38.84 9.12 49.19
C ARG A 317 -38.50 8.37 47.90
N LEU A 318 -37.48 7.52 47.95
CA LEU A 318 -37.09 6.60 46.87
C LEU A 318 -37.91 5.32 46.93
N ALA A 319 -38.28 4.79 45.77
CA ALA A 319 -38.87 3.48 45.62
C ALA A 319 -37.82 2.40 45.89
N LYS A 320 -38.27 1.23 46.34
CA LYS A 320 -37.42 0.05 46.43
C LYS A 320 -37.18 -0.47 45.01
N ASN A 321 -35.94 -0.79 44.67
CA ASN A 321 -35.61 -1.53 43.46
C ASN A 321 -36.09 -2.97 43.62
N GLU A 322 -37.10 -3.37 42.82
CA GLU A 322 -37.64 -4.73 42.81
C GLU A 322 -36.90 -5.67 41.84
N GLN A 323 -36.01 -5.13 41.00
CA GLN A 323 -35.20 -5.91 40.05
C GLN A 323 -33.93 -6.50 40.68
N GLU A 324 -33.54 -6.02 41.86
CA GLU A 324 -32.42 -6.56 42.62
C GLU A 324 -32.94 -7.59 43.63
N GLU A 325 -32.71 -8.87 43.33
CA GLU A 325 -33.19 -9.99 44.14
C GLU A 325 -32.27 -10.32 45.33
N ALA A 326 -30.99 -9.93 45.28
CA ALA A 326 -29.99 -10.32 46.27
C ALA A 326 -29.83 -9.33 47.43
N LEU A 327 -30.08 -8.04 47.20
CA LEU A 327 -29.87 -6.97 48.18
C LEU A 327 -31.04 -5.98 48.18
N LYS A 328 -31.41 -5.47 49.36
CA LYS A 328 -32.39 -4.38 49.46
C LYS A 328 -31.75 -3.07 49.04
N VAL A 329 -32.27 -2.45 47.99
CA VAL A 329 -31.79 -1.17 47.44
C VAL A 329 -32.97 -0.20 47.28
N PRO A 330 -33.04 0.91 48.05
CA PRO A 330 -32.26 1.20 49.25
C PRO A 330 -32.57 0.23 50.42
N GLY A 331 -31.59 -0.01 51.28
CA GLY A 331 -31.72 -0.90 52.43
C GLY A 331 -30.37 -1.41 52.90
N ASP A 332 -30.00 -2.61 52.44
CA ASP A 332 -28.70 -3.25 52.71
C ASP A 332 -27.57 -2.42 52.09
N ILE A 333 -27.85 -1.78 50.94
CA ILE A 333 -27.05 -0.71 50.36
C ILE A 333 -27.85 0.59 50.47
N HIS A 334 -27.23 1.67 50.94
CA HIS A 334 -27.92 2.93 51.24
C HIS A 334 -27.14 4.16 50.81
N PHE A 335 -27.86 5.26 50.59
CA PHE A 335 -27.27 6.60 50.45
C PHE A 335 -26.81 7.16 51.80
N ALA A 336 -25.84 8.06 51.78
CA ALA A 336 -25.30 8.78 52.92
C ALA A 336 -25.32 10.29 52.70
N VAL A 337 -25.15 11.05 53.78
CA VAL A 337 -24.99 12.51 53.69
C VAL A 337 -23.69 12.82 52.96
N GLY A 338 -23.77 13.66 51.93
CA GLY A 338 -22.66 14.00 51.05
C GLY A 338 -22.73 13.35 49.67
N ASP A 339 -23.45 12.23 49.53
CA ASP A 339 -23.59 11.52 48.25
C ASP A 339 -24.22 12.43 47.19
N THR A 340 -23.65 12.41 45.98
CA THR A 340 -24.08 13.20 44.84
C THR A 340 -25.03 12.40 43.94
N PHE A 341 -26.03 13.07 43.39
CA PHE A 341 -26.99 12.46 42.48
C PHE A 341 -27.51 13.45 41.44
N THR A 342 -28.05 12.90 40.35
CA THR A 342 -28.77 13.64 39.32
C THR A 342 -30.23 13.20 39.27
N LEU A 343 -31.09 14.05 38.71
CA LEU A 343 -32.50 13.76 38.51
C LEU A 343 -32.77 13.58 37.01
N THR A 344 -33.46 12.51 36.65
CA THR A 344 -33.96 12.27 35.29
C THR A 344 -35.47 12.02 35.29
N GLY A 345 -36.11 12.05 34.12
CA GLY A 345 -37.57 11.88 34.01
C GLY A 345 -38.38 13.12 34.42
N ILE A 346 -37.74 14.29 34.47
CA ILE A 346 -38.37 15.58 34.81
C ILE A 346 -38.03 16.63 33.76
N LYS A 347 -38.91 17.60 33.51
CA LYS A 347 -38.54 18.77 32.72
C LYS A 347 -37.65 19.68 33.57
N MET A 348 -36.46 20.01 33.09
CA MET A 348 -35.58 20.90 33.84
C MET A 348 -35.95 22.38 33.66
N PRO A 349 -35.77 23.22 34.70
CA PRO A 349 -35.99 24.65 34.58
C PRO A 349 -35.11 25.29 33.50
N LYS A 350 -35.59 26.40 32.93
CA LYS A 350 -34.91 27.09 31.81
C LYS A 350 -33.42 27.41 32.08
N ALA A 351 -33.04 27.76 33.30
CA ALA A 351 -31.64 28.04 33.64
C ALA A 351 -30.71 26.83 33.43
N TYR A 352 -31.17 25.61 33.75
CA TYR A 352 -30.42 24.37 33.53
C TYR A 352 -30.40 23.98 32.05
N VAL A 353 -31.50 24.24 31.33
CA VAL A 353 -31.56 24.05 29.88
C VAL A 353 -30.57 24.99 29.17
N ASP A 354 -30.54 26.26 29.56
CA ASP A 354 -29.63 27.26 28.98
C ASP A 354 -28.15 26.92 29.29
N LYS A 355 -27.86 26.43 30.51
CA LYS A 355 -26.53 25.95 30.88
C LYS A 355 -26.10 24.76 30.02
N ALA A 356 -26.96 23.74 29.90
CA ALA A 356 -26.67 22.56 29.09
C ALA A 356 -26.55 22.91 27.58
N ALA A 357 -27.34 23.86 27.09
CA ALA A 357 -27.21 24.36 25.72
C ALA A 357 -25.83 25.03 25.49
N GLU A 358 -25.31 25.78 26.46
CA GLU A 358 -23.98 26.36 26.37
C GLU A 358 -22.87 25.28 26.45
N GLU A 359 -23.02 24.28 27.32
CA GLU A 359 -22.13 23.11 27.35
C GLU A 359 -22.12 22.36 26.00
N LEU A 360 -23.30 22.18 25.39
CA LEU A 360 -23.45 21.63 24.04
C LEU A 360 -22.73 22.49 23.00
N ARG A 361 -22.88 23.82 23.06
CA ARG A 361 -22.19 24.74 22.13
C ARG A 361 -20.67 24.61 22.24
N VAL A 362 -20.13 24.55 23.44
CA VAL A 362 -18.68 24.39 23.69
C VAL A 362 -18.19 23.05 23.15
N ALA A 363 -18.89 21.95 23.46
CA ALA A 363 -18.53 20.61 22.97
C ALA A 363 -18.63 20.51 21.44
N ALA A 364 -19.71 21.04 20.85
CA ALA A 364 -19.92 21.07 19.40
C ALA A 364 -18.89 21.93 18.68
N GLN A 365 -18.51 23.09 19.23
CA GLN A 365 -17.47 23.95 18.66
C GLN A 365 -16.12 23.25 18.70
N LYS A 366 -15.75 22.64 19.83
CA LYS A 366 -14.50 21.88 19.96
C LYS A 366 -14.44 20.74 18.95
N TRP A 367 -15.56 20.04 18.73
CA TRP A 367 -15.66 18.98 17.73
C TRP A 367 -15.50 19.52 16.31
N LEU A 368 -16.20 20.60 15.96
CA LEU A 368 -16.14 21.24 14.64
C LEU A 368 -14.73 21.76 14.34
N ASP A 369 -14.07 22.37 15.33
CA ASP A 369 -12.70 22.88 15.20
C ASP A 369 -11.70 21.79 14.83
N GLY A 370 -11.93 20.54 15.26
CA GLY A 370 -11.10 19.39 14.91
C GLY A 370 -11.41 18.77 13.53
N LYS A 371 -12.46 19.22 12.84
CA LYS A 371 -12.98 18.63 11.59
C LYS A 371 -13.14 19.63 10.45
N CYS A 372 -12.98 20.93 10.71
CA CYS A 372 -13.17 22.02 9.72
C CYS A 372 -11.94 22.37 8.88
N GLU A 373 -10.89 21.57 8.95
CA GLU A 373 -9.68 21.68 8.13
C GLU A 373 -9.34 20.30 7.56
N ASN A 374 -8.66 20.25 6.41
CA ASN A 374 -8.14 18.99 5.89
C ASN A 374 -7.14 18.43 6.90
N GLN A 375 -7.41 17.24 7.43
CA GLN A 375 -6.46 16.52 8.25
C GLN A 375 -5.33 16.05 7.34
N MET A 376 -4.13 16.58 7.55
CA MET A 376 -2.98 16.32 6.69
C MET A 376 -1.93 15.47 7.40
N ARG A 377 -1.23 14.67 6.61
CA ARG A 377 -0.08 13.88 7.01
C ARG A 377 1.11 14.20 6.14
N LEU A 378 2.25 14.38 6.79
CA LEU A 378 3.55 14.48 6.13
C LEU A 378 4.31 13.19 6.40
N ALA A 379 4.45 12.36 5.37
CA ALA A 379 5.43 11.29 5.39
C ALA A 379 6.79 11.88 5.03
N VAL A 380 7.76 11.76 5.93
CA VAL A 380 9.10 12.31 5.74
C VAL A 380 10.16 11.22 5.87
N THR A 381 11.22 11.34 5.09
CA THR A 381 12.43 10.50 5.22
C THR A 381 13.56 11.39 5.66
N CYS A 382 14.17 11.07 6.80
CA CYS A 382 15.23 11.85 7.40
C CYS A 382 16.55 11.71 6.63
N ASP A 383 17.38 12.75 6.69
CA ASP A 383 18.76 12.70 6.21
C ASP A 383 19.63 11.99 7.26
N GLU A 384 19.93 10.71 7.00
CA GLU A 384 20.67 9.85 7.93
C GLU A 384 22.09 10.36 8.21
N VAL A 385 22.74 11.01 7.24
CA VAL A 385 24.10 11.55 7.41
C VAL A 385 24.06 12.75 8.34
N LEU A 386 23.13 13.68 8.14
CA LEU A 386 22.99 14.84 9.01
C LEU A 386 22.54 14.43 10.43
N PHE A 387 21.60 13.49 10.53
CA PHE A 387 21.15 12.98 11.82
C PHE A 387 22.30 12.32 12.59
N ALA A 388 23.16 11.56 11.90
CA ALA A 388 24.35 10.96 12.51
C ALA A 388 25.40 12.00 12.93
N GLN A 389 25.70 12.97 12.07
CA GLN A 389 26.69 14.02 12.35
C GLN A 389 26.33 14.88 13.56
N GLU A 390 25.04 15.18 13.72
CA GLU A 390 24.55 16.03 14.80
C GLU A 390 23.95 15.24 15.98
N GLY A 391 23.96 13.91 15.91
CA GLY A 391 23.37 13.05 16.94
C GLY A 391 21.86 13.24 17.13
N ARG A 392 21.14 13.65 16.08
CA ARG A 392 19.68 13.89 16.14
C ARG A 392 18.94 12.57 16.30
N ARG A 393 18.04 12.51 17.28
CA ARG A 393 17.13 11.39 17.51
C ARG A 393 15.71 11.95 17.53
N VAL A 394 14.77 11.16 17.02
CA VAL A 394 13.35 11.51 17.02
C VAL A 394 12.56 10.35 17.61
N VAL A 395 11.63 10.68 18.51
CA VAL A 395 10.74 9.71 19.14
C VAL A 395 9.28 10.00 18.82
N CYS A 396 8.43 8.98 18.96
CA CYS A 396 7.01 9.13 18.76
C CYS A 396 6.42 10.11 19.82
N GLY A 397 5.53 11.00 19.40
CA GLY A 397 4.99 12.10 20.21
C GLY A 397 5.82 13.38 20.23
N GLU A 398 7.04 13.38 19.67
CA GLU A 398 7.88 14.58 19.59
C GLU A 398 7.29 15.65 18.68
N MET A 399 7.36 16.92 19.08
CA MET A 399 6.87 18.05 18.29
C MET A 399 8.01 18.67 17.47
N LEU A 400 7.97 18.52 16.14
CA LEU A 400 8.99 19.05 15.23
C LEU A 400 8.54 20.36 14.58
N TYR A 401 9.44 21.31 14.43
CA TYR A 401 9.19 22.52 13.66
C TYR A 401 9.52 22.26 12.19
N VAL A 402 8.54 22.32 11.29
CA VAL A 402 8.70 21.95 9.87
C VAL A 402 8.41 23.13 8.97
N THR A 403 9.31 23.37 8.02
CA THR A 403 9.13 24.34 6.93
C THR A 403 9.18 23.60 5.60
N ASP A 404 8.06 23.61 4.87
CA ASP A 404 7.99 23.02 3.53
C ASP A 404 7.07 23.87 2.64
N ARG A 405 7.28 23.85 1.31
CA ARG A 405 6.43 24.59 0.36
C ARG A 405 5.04 23.96 0.22
N LEU A 406 4.91 22.67 0.51
CA LEU A 406 3.64 21.95 0.58
C LEU A 406 2.80 22.38 1.80
N LEU A 407 3.42 22.99 2.79
CA LEU A 407 2.76 23.57 3.94
C LEU A 407 2.49 25.06 3.72
N ALA A 408 1.36 25.55 4.23
CA ALA A 408 1.05 26.98 4.26
C ALA A 408 1.88 27.68 5.36
N GLY A 409 3.20 27.74 5.16
CA GLY A 409 4.17 28.30 6.11
C GLY A 409 4.85 27.26 7.01
N SER A 410 5.64 27.75 7.97
CA SER A 410 6.29 26.90 8.97
C SER A 410 5.32 26.55 10.09
N ARG A 411 5.30 25.29 10.51
CA ARG A 411 4.39 24.80 11.56
C ARG A 411 5.08 23.83 12.49
N LYS A 412 4.68 23.84 13.76
CA LYS A 412 5.07 22.81 14.74
C LYS A 412 4.08 21.65 14.61
N ILE A 413 4.55 20.47 14.22
CA ILE A 413 3.73 19.30 13.91
C ILE A 413 4.24 18.11 14.72
N ARG A 414 3.31 17.31 15.25
CA ARG A 414 3.63 16.14 16.08
C ARG A 414 4.09 14.94 15.24
N VAL A 415 5.10 14.22 15.71
CA VAL A 415 5.49 12.91 15.18
C VAL A 415 4.51 11.87 15.69
N THR A 416 3.75 11.26 14.79
CA THR A 416 2.70 10.28 15.10
C THR A 416 3.11 8.84 14.79
N SER A 417 4.12 8.67 13.94
CA SER A 417 4.72 7.37 13.60
C SER A 417 6.23 7.54 13.41
N VAL A 418 7.00 6.60 13.95
CA VAL A 418 8.45 6.52 13.78
C VAL A 418 8.79 5.12 13.29
N LYS A 419 9.33 5.04 12.08
CA LYS A 419 9.99 3.86 11.55
C LYS A 419 11.50 4.08 11.57
N LYS A 420 12.17 3.39 12.49
CA LYS A 420 13.60 3.48 12.76
C LYS A 420 14.27 2.20 12.26
N TYR A 421 15.22 2.31 11.35
CA TYR A 421 15.93 1.13 10.86
C TYR A 421 16.92 0.61 11.90
N ILE A 422 17.10 -0.71 11.94
CA ILE A 422 17.98 -1.39 12.89
C ILE A 422 19.38 -1.46 12.28
N GLU A 423 20.35 -0.91 13.00
CA GLU A 423 21.78 -1.08 12.68
C GLU A 423 22.38 -2.20 13.55
N ASN A 424 23.44 -2.83 13.04
CA ASN A 424 24.13 -3.91 13.74
C ASN A 424 25.12 -3.39 14.77
N ASP A 425 25.69 -4.31 15.57
CA ASP A 425 26.82 -4.04 16.45
C ASP A 425 26.62 -2.93 17.51
N GLY A 426 25.35 -2.64 17.84
CA GLY A 426 25.00 -1.62 18.83
C GLY A 426 25.18 -0.19 18.33
N GLU A 427 25.36 0.01 17.02
CA GLU A 427 25.41 1.33 16.43
C GLU A 427 24.07 2.07 16.61
N THR A 428 24.15 3.39 16.82
CA THR A 428 22.94 4.20 16.93
C THR A 428 22.29 4.35 15.56
N PRO A 429 21.01 4.03 15.41
CA PRO A 429 20.32 4.18 14.14
C PRO A 429 20.00 5.65 13.86
N TYR A 430 20.42 6.12 12.69
CA TYR A 430 20.11 7.47 12.19
C TYR A 430 19.22 7.49 10.94
N ARG A 431 18.83 6.30 10.45
CA ARG A 431 17.87 6.18 9.34
C ARG A 431 16.45 6.09 9.89
N TYR A 432 15.69 7.16 9.64
CA TYR A 432 14.30 7.32 10.08
C TYR A 432 13.35 7.63 8.92
N GLU A 433 12.18 7.03 8.96
CA GLU A 433 10.97 7.46 8.26
C GLU A 433 9.94 7.87 9.31
N LEU A 434 9.36 9.07 9.19
CA LEU A 434 8.44 9.62 10.16
C LEU A 434 7.11 9.98 9.50
N VAL A 435 6.02 9.89 10.25
CA VAL A 435 4.74 10.50 9.87
C VAL A 435 4.43 11.63 10.85
N LEU A 436 4.32 12.84 10.32
CA LEU A 436 3.99 14.04 11.09
C LEU A 436 2.53 14.41 10.84
N SER A 437 1.75 14.57 11.91
CA SER A 437 0.35 14.99 11.83
C SER A 437 -0.13 15.60 13.15
N ASP A 438 -1.07 16.54 13.06
CA ASP A 438 -1.78 17.11 14.21
C ASP A 438 -2.97 16.24 14.65
N PHE A 439 -3.22 15.12 13.95
CA PHE A 439 -4.35 14.23 14.16
C PHE A 439 -3.91 12.77 14.23
N LEU A 440 -4.73 11.92 14.84
CA LEU A 440 -4.58 10.47 14.88
C LEU A 440 -5.78 9.81 14.20
N ASP A 441 -5.56 8.69 13.51
CA ASP A 441 -6.62 7.89 12.91
C ASP A 441 -7.23 6.95 13.94
N GLY A 442 -7.94 7.48 14.93
CA GLY A 442 -8.60 6.67 15.94
C GLY A 442 -7.69 5.68 16.66
N ASN A 443 -8.29 4.69 17.34
CA ASN A 443 -7.53 3.66 18.05
C ASN A 443 -7.17 2.49 17.12
N ARG A 444 -6.00 2.56 16.47
CA ARG A 444 -5.49 1.51 15.57
C ARG A 444 -4.91 0.29 16.29
N PHE A 445 -4.60 0.41 17.58
CA PHE A 445 -4.10 -0.69 18.40
C PHE A 445 -4.94 -1.98 18.29
N MET A 446 -6.27 -1.84 18.19
CA MET A 446 -7.19 -2.97 18.00
C MET A 446 -7.26 -3.49 16.53
N GLN A 447 -6.93 -2.65 15.54
CA GLN A 447 -7.00 -2.97 14.10
C GLN A 447 -5.69 -3.58 13.55
N ASP A 448 -4.54 -3.18 14.10
CA ASP A 448 -3.20 -3.47 13.55
C ASP A 448 -2.81 -4.95 13.51
N VAL A 449 -3.46 -5.83 14.30
CA VAL A 449 -3.24 -7.29 14.22
C VAL A 449 -3.65 -7.85 12.84
N ARG A 450 -4.64 -7.25 12.16
CA ARG A 450 -5.10 -7.71 10.83
C ARG A 450 -4.43 -6.95 9.67
N ASP A 451 -4.22 -5.64 9.80
CA ASP A 451 -3.78 -4.78 8.68
C ASP A 451 -2.26 -4.84 8.40
N LEU A 452 -1.44 -5.13 9.41
CA LEU A 452 0.02 -5.30 9.22
C LEU A 452 0.39 -6.50 8.33
N LYS A 453 -0.55 -7.44 8.11
CA LYS A 453 -0.41 -8.54 7.14
C LYS A 453 -0.35 -8.04 5.70
N ASP A 454 -0.99 -6.91 5.41
CA ASP A 454 -1.02 -6.32 4.07
C ASP A 454 0.15 -5.36 3.82
N GLU A 455 0.79 -4.80 4.85
CA GLU A 455 2.03 -4.03 4.69
C GLU A 455 3.22 -4.90 4.26
N SER A 456 3.34 -6.10 4.84
CA SER A 456 4.26 -7.15 4.38
C SER A 456 4.03 -7.51 2.89
N LYS A 457 2.77 -7.59 2.45
CA LYS A 457 2.44 -7.79 1.03
C LYS A 457 2.74 -6.57 0.16
N ARG A 458 2.53 -5.34 0.65
CA ARG A 458 2.80 -4.09 -0.10
C ARG A 458 4.30 -3.85 -0.28
N LEU A 459 5.13 -4.19 0.71
CA LEU A 459 6.60 -4.19 0.59
C LEU A 459 7.08 -5.29 -0.37
N LYS A 460 6.54 -6.52 -0.27
CA LYS A 460 6.76 -7.56 -1.28
C LYS A 460 6.32 -7.14 -2.68
N ALA A 461 5.21 -6.41 -2.83
CA ALA A 461 4.71 -5.94 -4.13
C ALA A 461 5.61 -4.85 -4.73
N ARG A 462 6.08 -3.89 -3.92
CA ARG A 462 6.95 -2.79 -4.37
C ARG A 462 8.38 -3.26 -4.67
N GLN A 463 8.90 -4.25 -3.93
CA GLN A 463 10.15 -4.94 -4.27
C GLN A 463 9.99 -5.89 -5.46
N ASN A 464 8.87 -6.63 -5.58
CA ASN A 464 8.60 -7.45 -6.77
C ASN A 464 8.41 -6.60 -8.03
N GLU A 465 7.94 -5.35 -7.93
CA GLU A 465 7.87 -4.41 -9.06
C GLU A 465 9.27 -3.94 -9.49
N LEU A 466 10.14 -3.60 -8.53
CA LEU A 466 11.53 -3.22 -8.79
C LEU A 466 12.39 -4.41 -9.27
N GLU A 467 12.11 -5.63 -8.79
CA GLU A 467 12.72 -6.87 -9.27
C GLU A 467 12.15 -7.35 -10.61
N ARG A 468 10.88 -7.04 -10.94
CA ARG A 468 10.29 -7.34 -12.26
C ARG A 468 10.90 -6.48 -13.36
N TYR A 469 11.24 -5.22 -13.05
CA TYR A 469 11.93 -4.33 -13.98
C TYR A 469 13.44 -4.59 -14.12
N ALA A 470 14.08 -5.18 -13.12
CA ALA A 470 15.51 -5.55 -13.15
C ALA A 470 15.83 -6.86 -13.92
N ARG A 471 14.82 -7.58 -14.43
CA ARG A 471 14.98 -8.88 -15.11
C ARG A 471 14.99 -8.74 -16.63
N ARG A 472 16.16 -8.43 -17.22
CA ARG A 472 16.54 -9.08 -18.49
C ARG A 472 16.69 -10.56 -18.14
N GLN A 473 15.66 -11.37 -18.38
CA GLN A 473 15.66 -12.74 -17.88
C GLN A 473 16.84 -13.50 -18.51
N TRP A 474 17.46 -14.39 -17.73
CA TRP A 474 18.41 -15.39 -18.24
C TRP A 474 17.90 -16.07 -19.51
N ARG A 475 16.58 -16.25 -19.62
CA ARG A 475 15.88 -16.73 -20.81
C ARG A 475 16.12 -15.86 -22.05
N ASP A 476 16.02 -14.53 -21.96
CA ASP A 476 16.17 -13.64 -23.12
C ASP A 476 17.65 -13.57 -23.56
N VAL A 477 18.56 -13.69 -22.59
CA VAL A 477 20.00 -13.86 -22.85
C VAL A 477 20.28 -15.20 -23.52
N LYS A 478 19.63 -16.29 -23.06
CA LYS A 478 19.73 -17.63 -23.65
C LYS A 478 19.13 -17.71 -25.05
N GLU A 479 17.97 -17.10 -25.29
CA GLU A 479 17.30 -17.05 -26.59
C GLU A 479 18.18 -16.30 -27.62
N THR A 480 18.75 -15.16 -27.23
CA THR A 480 19.73 -14.44 -28.08
C THR A 480 20.97 -15.30 -28.31
N GLN A 481 21.47 -15.99 -27.27
CA GLN A 481 22.64 -16.87 -27.36
C GLN A 481 22.39 -18.07 -28.30
N GLU A 482 21.22 -18.70 -28.23
CA GLU A 482 20.84 -19.85 -29.06
C GLU A 482 20.67 -19.47 -30.53
N GLU A 483 20.04 -18.33 -30.81
CA GLU A 483 19.90 -17.85 -32.19
C GLU A 483 21.25 -17.42 -32.78
N ILE A 484 22.16 -16.83 -32.00
CA ILE A 484 23.55 -16.56 -32.43
C ILE A 484 24.29 -17.87 -32.75
N LYS A 485 24.17 -18.89 -31.89
CA LYS A 485 24.78 -20.22 -32.13
C LYS A 485 24.27 -20.84 -33.42
N LYS A 486 22.96 -20.78 -33.64
CA LYS A 486 22.31 -21.34 -34.83
C LYS A 486 22.71 -20.60 -36.09
N ASP A 487 22.70 -19.26 -36.05
CA ASP A 487 22.98 -18.45 -37.23
C ASP A 487 24.44 -18.52 -37.64
N PHE A 488 25.38 -18.65 -36.71
CA PHE A 488 26.81 -18.64 -37.02
C PHE A 488 27.50 -19.99 -36.80
N SER A 489 26.73 -21.10 -36.75
CA SER A 489 27.26 -22.46 -36.51
C SER A 489 28.29 -22.91 -37.55
N ASP A 490 28.23 -22.38 -38.78
CA ASP A 490 29.18 -22.67 -39.85
C ASP A 490 30.51 -21.90 -39.69
N LYS A 491 30.51 -20.81 -38.91
CA LYS A 491 31.68 -19.95 -38.67
C LYS A 491 32.35 -20.19 -37.32
N PHE A 492 31.57 -20.56 -36.31
CA PHE A 492 32.04 -20.86 -34.95
C PHE A 492 31.51 -22.22 -34.55
N LYS A 493 32.40 -23.17 -34.30
CA LYS A 493 31.99 -24.57 -34.19
C LYS A 493 31.28 -24.91 -32.87
N GLU A 494 31.61 -24.30 -31.73
CA GLU A 494 30.96 -24.55 -30.42
C GLU A 494 31.15 -23.39 -29.40
N SER A 495 30.51 -23.48 -28.23
CA SER A 495 30.76 -22.56 -27.09
C SER A 495 32.09 -22.87 -26.42
N ILE A 496 32.95 -21.88 -26.23
CA ILE A 496 34.19 -22.01 -25.47
C ILE A 496 33.84 -21.96 -23.98
N ASN A 497 33.98 -23.08 -23.24
CA ASN A 497 33.80 -23.17 -21.78
C ASN A 497 35.06 -23.70 -21.06
N PRO A 498 36.19 -23.01 -21.13
CA PRO A 498 37.43 -23.45 -20.50
C PRO A 498 37.52 -22.91 -19.08
N VAL A 499 38.29 -23.58 -18.22
CA VAL A 499 38.58 -23.08 -16.86
C VAL A 499 39.40 -21.78 -16.91
N THR A 500 40.29 -21.64 -17.90
CA THR A 500 41.04 -20.41 -18.22
C THR A 500 41.17 -20.23 -19.73
N VAL A 501 41.19 -18.98 -20.21
CA VAL A 501 41.52 -18.64 -21.61
C VAL A 501 42.83 -17.86 -21.60
N GLU A 502 43.91 -18.49 -22.06
CA GLU A 502 45.20 -17.83 -22.27
C GLU A 502 45.34 -17.50 -23.77
N THR A 503 45.37 -16.22 -24.13
CA THR A 503 45.53 -15.76 -25.51
C THR A 503 46.26 -14.43 -25.58
N MET A 504 47.00 -14.20 -26.67
CA MET A 504 47.64 -12.92 -26.98
C MET A 504 46.62 -11.87 -27.44
N GLN A 505 45.45 -12.28 -27.92
CA GLN A 505 44.39 -11.38 -28.38
C GLN A 505 43.05 -12.10 -28.30
N LEU A 506 42.04 -11.42 -27.75
CA LEU A 506 40.65 -11.87 -27.78
C LEU A 506 39.83 -10.83 -28.55
N ILE A 507 39.26 -11.23 -29.69
CA ILE A 507 38.32 -10.41 -30.45
C ILE A 507 36.93 -11.03 -30.30
N VAL A 508 35.98 -10.23 -29.80
CA VAL A 508 34.57 -10.60 -29.66
C VAL A 508 33.77 -9.79 -30.68
N GLY A 509 33.43 -10.44 -31.81
CA GLY A 509 32.71 -9.85 -32.94
C GLY A 509 33.01 -10.56 -34.26
N HIS A 510 32.23 -10.30 -35.31
CA HIS A 510 32.41 -10.85 -36.66
C HIS A 510 32.59 -9.69 -37.66
N GLU A 511 33.27 -9.89 -38.80
CA GLU A 511 33.52 -8.82 -39.79
C GLU A 511 32.24 -8.14 -40.30
N GLN A 512 31.15 -8.90 -40.43
CA GLN A 512 29.81 -8.42 -40.82
C GLN A 512 29.20 -7.43 -39.81
N LEU A 513 29.74 -7.39 -38.60
CA LEU A 513 29.28 -6.59 -37.47
C LEU A 513 30.11 -5.32 -37.31
N GLN A 514 31.17 -5.13 -38.11
CA GLN A 514 32.11 -4.01 -38.01
C GLN A 514 31.59 -2.75 -38.72
N PHE A 515 30.44 -2.25 -38.28
CA PHE A 515 29.88 -0.98 -38.74
C PHE A 515 29.39 -0.12 -37.58
N VAL A 516 29.36 1.19 -37.79
CA VAL A 516 28.90 2.20 -36.84
C VAL A 516 27.98 3.20 -37.54
N PHE A 517 27.12 3.89 -36.78
CA PHE A 517 26.34 5.00 -37.29
C PHE A 517 27.05 6.33 -37.00
N VAL A 518 27.11 7.21 -37.99
CA VAL A 518 27.78 8.52 -37.91
C VAL A 518 26.87 9.63 -38.43
N ASN A 519 27.08 10.85 -37.96
CA ASN A 519 26.28 12.03 -38.35
C ASN A 519 26.77 12.70 -39.66
N SER A 520 27.96 12.36 -40.15
CA SER A 520 28.57 13.00 -41.32
C SER A 520 29.47 12.03 -42.09
N ARG A 521 29.63 12.27 -43.39
CA ARG A 521 30.55 11.52 -44.27
C ARG A 521 31.95 12.15 -44.34
N THR A 522 32.03 13.46 -44.13
CA THR A 522 33.26 14.25 -44.27
C THR A 522 33.99 14.42 -42.95
N GLN A 523 33.23 14.51 -41.85
CA GLN A 523 33.74 14.59 -40.48
C GLN A 523 32.95 13.61 -39.60
N PRO A 524 33.12 12.29 -39.81
CA PRO A 524 32.29 11.27 -39.15
C PRO A 524 32.51 11.28 -37.64
N GLN A 525 31.50 11.74 -36.89
CA GLN A 525 31.40 11.52 -35.44
C GLN A 525 30.47 10.35 -35.21
N VAL A 526 30.91 9.38 -34.38
CA VAL A 526 30.07 8.23 -34.01
C VAL A 526 28.88 8.76 -33.21
N VAL A 527 27.68 8.44 -33.66
CA VAL A 527 26.44 8.74 -32.93
C VAL A 527 26.08 7.51 -32.12
N VAL A 528 25.68 7.70 -30.86
CA VAL A 528 25.24 6.60 -29.97
C VAL A 528 24.30 5.67 -30.73
N SER A 529 24.58 4.37 -30.60
CA SER A 529 23.87 3.21 -31.13
C SER A 529 22.40 3.46 -31.49
N LEU A 530 22.01 3.16 -32.73
CA LEU A 530 20.62 3.19 -33.16
C LEU A 530 19.83 2.07 -32.46
N TYR A 531 18.90 2.45 -31.57
CA TYR A 531 18.03 1.52 -30.86
C TYR A 531 16.64 1.45 -31.52
N PRO A 532 16.14 0.24 -31.83
CA PRO A 532 14.76 0.07 -32.28
C PRO A 532 13.78 0.36 -31.15
N GLN A 533 12.75 1.17 -31.43
CA GLN A 533 11.58 1.27 -30.57
C GLN A 533 10.62 0.14 -30.92
N ILE A 534 10.29 -0.69 -29.94
CA ILE A 534 9.37 -1.82 -30.11
C ILE A 534 8.08 -1.49 -29.36
N ALA A 535 7.04 -1.11 -30.09
CA ALA A 535 5.75 -0.72 -29.52
C ALA A 535 4.60 -1.20 -30.41
N GLY A 536 3.61 -1.86 -29.80
CA GLY A 536 2.43 -2.38 -30.50
C GLY A 536 2.77 -3.41 -31.58
N GLY A 537 3.71 -4.32 -31.31
CA GLY A 537 4.09 -5.40 -32.23
C GLY A 537 4.87 -4.97 -33.48
N LYS A 538 5.38 -3.73 -33.54
CA LYS A 538 6.17 -3.20 -34.65
C LYS A 538 7.51 -2.64 -34.18
N VAL A 539 8.50 -2.68 -35.08
CA VAL A 539 9.84 -2.10 -34.89
C VAL A 539 9.90 -0.77 -35.61
N ARG A 540 10.32 0.29 -34.92
CA ARG A 540 10.55 1.62 -35.48
C ARG A 540 12.01 2.04 -35.28
N LEU A 541 12.62 2.58 -36.32
CA LEU A 541 14.00 3.10 -36.31
C LEU A 541 14.00 4.54 -36.79
N ASN A 542 14.64 5.42 -36.02
CA ASN A 542 14.82 6.82 -36.36
C ASN A 542 16.28 7.05 -36.79
N ALA A 543 16.56 6.84 -38.08
CA ALA A 543 17.91 6.95 -38.64
C ALA A 543 18.08 8.13 -39.62
N ALA A 544 17.02 8.88 -39.91
CA ALA A 544 17.08 10.00 -40.85
C ALA A 544 18.17 11.00 -40.46
N GLY A 545 19.03 11.36 -41.41
CA GLY A 545 20.19 12.22 -41.17
C GLY A 545 21.45 11.47 -40.69
N LEU A 546 21.38 10.16 -40.46
CA LEU A 546 22.53 9.33 -40.10
C LEU A 546 23.06 8.54 -41.30
N TYR A 547 24.35 8.18 -41.21
CA TYR A 547 25.05 7.35 -42.18
C TYR A 547 25.58 6.09 -41.49
N LEU A 548 25.38 4.93 -42.11
CA LEU A 548 26.05 3.70 -41.72
C LEU A 548 27.44 3.70 -42.36
N LYS A 549 28.49 3.66 -41.53
CA LYS A 549 29.89 3.55 -41.92
C LYS A 549 30.38 2.14 -41.64
N HIS A 550 30.86 1.43 -42.66
CA HIS A 550 31.48 0.11 -42.46
C HIS A 550 33.00 0.25 -42.32
N MET A 551 33.58 -0.42 -41.33
CA MET A 551 34.95 -0.17 -40.86
C MET A 551 36.03 -0.93 -41.63
N THR A 552 35.67 -1.97 -42.37
CA THR A 552 36.59 -2.81 -43.15
C THR A 552 36.25 -2.93 -44.63
N MET A 553 34.99 -2.79 -45.04
CA MET A 553 34.58 -2.91 -46.44
C MET A 553 35.14 -1.78 -47.32
N GLY A 554 35.76 -2.16 -48.44
CA GLY A 554 36.37 -1.22 -49.39
C GLY A 554 37.82 -0.84 -49.09
N ILE A 555 38.37 -1.34 -47.97
CA ILE A 555 39.71 -1.01 -47.50
C ILE A 555 40.69 -2.10 -47.95
N LYS A 556 41.71 -1.72 -48.74
CA LYS A 556 42.71 -2.65 -49.29
C LYS A 556 44.12 -2.52 -48.69
N THR A 557 44.37 -1.54 -47.83
CA THR A 557 45.70 -1.25 -47.25
C THR A 557 45.61 -0.81 -45.78
N LEU A 558 46.50 -1.32 -44.90
CA LEU A 558 46.60 -0.93 -43.49
C LEU A 558 47.42 0.37 -43.32
N SER A 559 46.85 1.42 -42.71
CA SER A 559 47.57 2.64 -42.30
C SER A 559 46.97 3.22 -41.02
N SER A 560 47.79 3.91 -40.21
CA SER A 560 47.47 4.42 -38.87
C SER A 560 46.69 5.74 -38.86
N ALA A 561 46.66 6.48 -39.98
CA ALA A 561 45.80 7.65 -40.19
C ALA A 561 45.15 7.53 -41.57
N ARG A 562 43.81 7.60 -41.63
CA ARG A 562 43.03 7.38 -42.85
C ARG A 562 42.09 8.54 -43.12
N ASP A 563 42.00 8.94 -44.37
CA ASP A 563 40.99 9.88 -44.87
C ASP A 563 39.58 9.27 -44.71
N ALA A 564 38.62 10.05 -44.23
CA ALA A 564 37.22 9.66 -44.10
C ALA A 564 36.65 9.12 -45.42
N LYS A 565 37.16 9.57 -46.58
CA LYS A 565 36.78 9.12 -47.92
C LYS A 565 37.13 7.64 -48.24
N ALA A 566 37.99 7.00 -47.45
CA ALA A 566 38.40 5.62 -47.67
C ALA A 566 37.36 4.58 -47.20
N TYR A 567 36.38 4.98 -46.39
CA TYR A 567 35.32 4.11 -45.87
C TYR A 567 34.07 4.18 -46.76
N ARG A 568 33.25 3.12 -46.72
CA ARG A 568 31.93 3.14 -47.35
C ARG A 568 30.87 3.68 -46.39
N TYR A 569 30.02 4.57 -46.91
CA TYR A 569 28.92 5.18 -46.17
C TYR A 569 27.61 4.96 -46.92
N TRP A 570 26.54 4.70 -46.17
CA TRP A 570 25.18 4.67 -46.69
C TRP A 570 24.27 5.56 -45.85
N ALA A 571 23.54 6.48 -46.47
CA ALA A 571 22.49 7.23 -45.81
C ALA A 571 21.36 6.28 -45.43
N MET A 572 20.90 6.35 -44.18
CA MET A 572 19.88 5.43 -43.66
C MET A 572 18.58 6.19 -43.36
N PRO A 573 17.42 5.76 -43.91
CA PRO A 573 16.14 6.42 -43.66
C PRO A 573 15.51 5.96 -42.34
N ASN A 574 14.50 6.68 -41.86
CA ASN A 574 13.60 6.14 -40.83
C ASN A 574 12.91 4.87 -41.37
N TYR A 575 12.57 3.94 -40.47
CA TYR A 575 11.94 2.68 -40.84
C TYR A 575 10.86 2.28 -39.84
N THR A 576 9.81 1.63 -40.34
CA THR A 576 8.76 0.98 -39.54
C THR A 576 8.47 -0.38 -40.15
N SER A 577 8.54 -1.44 -39.35
CA SER A 577 8.24 -2.80 -39.81
C SER A 577 6.74 -3.02 -39.99
N PRO A 578 6.34 -4.04 -40.77
CA PRO A 578 5.04 -4.69 -40.63
C PRO A 578 4.82 -5.24 -39.21
N MET A 579 3.60 -5.65 -38.91
CA MET A 579 3.27 -6.33 -37.64
C MET A 579 4.09 -7.63 -37.53
N LEU A 580 4.75 -7.81 -36.40
CA LEU A 580 5.55 -8.99 -36.11
C LEU A 580 4.69 -10.04 -35.39
N ASP A 581 4.89 -11.30 -35.73
CA ASP A 581 4.22 -12.44 -35.09
C ASP A 581 4.77 -12.62 -33.67
N LYS A 582 3.87 -12.60 -32.67
CA LYS A 582 4.19 -12.67 -31.23
C LYS A 582 5.11 -13.84 -30.86
N ASP A 583 5.01 -14.97 -31.56
CA ASP A 583 5.70 -16.21 -31.18
C ASP A 583 7.05 -16.39 -31.87
N LYS A 584 7.44 -15.44 -32.75
CA LYS A 584 8.68 -15.50 -33.52
C LYS A 584 9.76 -14.53 -33.00
N VAL A 585 11.01 -14.99 -33.09
CA VAL A 585 12.22 -14.18 -32.97
C VAL A 585 12.61 -13.64 -34.34
N TYR A 586 12.95 -12.35 -34.41
CA TYR A 586 13.30 -11.68 -35.65
C TYR A 586 14.74 -11.15 -35.63
N ARG A 587 15.35 -11.02 -36.80
CA ARG A 587 16.63 -10.34 -37.01
C ARG A 587 16.40 -9.01 -37.72
N LEU A 588 17.03 -7.96 -37.22
CA LEU A 588 17.07 -6.66 -37.88
C LEU A 588 18.38 -6.53 -38.66
N TYR A 589 18.28 -6.23 -39.95
CA TYR A 589 19.43 -5.98 -40.83
C TYR A 589 19.40 -4.56 -41.41
N ALA A 590 20.58 -3.97 -41.59
CA ALA A 590 20.77 -2.88 -42.54
C ALA A 590 21.03 -3.49 -43.93
N ARG A 591 20.14 -3.22 -44.89
CA ARG A 591 20.26 -3.62 -46.29
C ARG A 591 20.88 -2.48 -47.07
N VAL A 592 22.14 -2.62 -47.46
CA VAL A 592 22.92 -1.55 -48.09
C VAL A 592 23.43 -1.96 -49.48
N PRO A 593 23.38 -1.10 -50.50
CA PRO A 593 23.80 -1.48 -51.86
C PRO A 593 25.30 -1.72 -51.98
N VAL A 594 25.68 -2.72 -52.78
CA VAL A 594 27.06 -3.00 -53.17
C VAL A 594 27.63 -1.86 -54.03
N GLY A 595 26.78 -1.16 -54.81
CA GLY A 595 27.10 0.08 -55.51
C GLY A 595 26.01 1.12 -55.28
N GLY A 596 26.34 2.23 -54.61
CA GLY A 596 25.38 3.27 -54.20
C GLY A 596 25.62 3.74 -52.76
N GLU A 597 24.91 4.80 -52.36
CA GLU A 597 25.16 5.52 -51.09
C GLU A 597 23.91 5.66 -50.20
N ALA A 598 22.81 4.96 -50.51
CA ALA A 598 21.57 4.98 -49.73
C ALA A 598 21.14 3.55 -49.39
N GLY A 599 20.96 3.27 -48.11
CA GLY A 599 20.54 1.96 -47.60
C GLY A 599 19.08 1.95 -47.12
N SER A 600 18.64 0.79 -46.64
CA SER A 600 17.34 0.61 -45.98
C SER A 600 17.46 -0.39 -44.83
N PHE A 601 16.39 -0.55 -44.04
CA PHE A 601 16.33 -1.58 -43.00
C PHE A 601 15.38 -2.71 -43.42
N VAL A 602 15.68 -3.93 -42.97
CA VAL A 602 14.80 -5.09 -43.18
C VAL A 602 14.74 -5.92 -41.91
N VAL A 603 13.53 -6.33 -41.54
CA VAL A 603 13.28 -7.29 -40.45
C VAL A 603 12.95 -8.64 -41.10
N SER A 604 13.59 -9.70 -40.63
CA SER A 604 13.49 -11.05 -41.20
C SER A 604 13.34 -12.08 -40.09
N ASP A 605 12.42 -13.03 -40.22
CA ASP A 605 12.29 -14.16 -39.29
C ASP A 605 13.32 -15.27 -39.57
N THR A 606 13.92 -15.27 -40.76
CA THR A 606 15.05 -16.14 -41.12
C THR A 606 16.38 -15.36 -41.19
N LYS A 607 17.49 -16.08 -41.02
CA LYS A 607 18.84 -15.55 -41.27
C LYS A 607 19.00 -15.16 -42.74
N ARG A 608 19.67 -14.03 -42.99
CA ARG A 608 20.13 -13.62 -44.32
C ARG A 608 21.66 -13.57 -44.31
N GLU A 609 22.29 -14.25 -45.27
CA GLU A 609 23.73 -14.11 -45.45
C GLU A 609 24.08 -12.71 -45.94
N MET A 610 25.27 -12.21 -45.60
CA MET A 610 25.67 -10.85 -45.97
C MET A 610 25.52 -10.60 -47.47
N THR A 611 25.80 -11.57 -48.34
CA THR A 611 25.71 -11.46 -49.80
C THR A 611 24.56 -12.27 -50.40
N SER A 612 23.53 -12.59 -49.60
CA SER A 612 22.42 -13.44 -50.08
C SER A 612 21.56 -12.78 -51.17
N GLU A 613 21.67 -11.46 -51.34
CA GLU A 613 20.92 -10.71 -52.34
C GLU A 613 21.88 -10.04 -53.32
N ALA A 614 21.75 -10.34 -54.62
CA ALA A 614 22.61 -9.76 -55.64
C ALA A 614 22.50 -8.23 -55.63
N GLY A 615 23.64 -7.55 -55.50
CA GLY A 615 23.72 -6.10 -55.45
C GLY A 615 23.47 -5.45 -54.09
N PHE A 616 23.19 -6.21 -53.02
CA PHE A 616 23.02 -5.69 -51.66
C PHE A 616 23.78 -6.50 -50.60
N TYR A 617 24.27 -5.80 -49.59
CA TYR A 617 24.78 -6.39 -48.36
C TYR A 617 23.71 -6.34 -47.25
N HIS A 618 23.57 -7.44 -46.50
CA HIS A 618 22.76 -7.51 -45.29
C HIS A 618 23.66 -7.52 -44.05
N LEU A 619 23.70 -6.41 -43.34
CA LEU A 619 24.51 -6.25 -42.13
C LEU A 619 23.62 -6.44 -40.89
N LEU A 620 23.91 -7.47 -40.09
CA LEU A 620 23.11 -7.82 -38.92
C LEU A 620 23.27 -6.76 -37.82
N MET A 621 22.15 -6.21 -37.36
CA MET A 621 22.12 -5.25 -36.26
C MET A 621 21.79 -5.90 -34.92
N GLY A 622 20.95 -6.94 -34.91
CA GLY A 622 20.58 -7.61 -33.68
C GLY A 622 19.30 -8.42 -33.79
N TYR A 623 18.93 -8.99 -32.64
CA TYR A 623 17.79 -9.88 -32.49
C TYR A 623 16.67 -9.19 -31.71
N ILE A 624 15.44 -9.41 -32.17
CA ILE A 624 14.21 -8.99 -31.52
C ILE A 624 13.54 -10.24 -30.98
N GLY A 625 13.44 -10.35 -29.66
CA GLY A 625 12.84 -11.51 -29.01
C GLY A 625 11.35 -11.68 -29.33
N ARG A 626 10.82 -12.84 -28.98
CA ARG A 626 9.36 -13.08 -28.97
C ARG A 626 8.65 -12.16 -27.97
N GLU A 627 7.35 -11.99 -28.16
CA GLU A 627 6.54 -11.12 -27.31
C GLU A 627 6.12 -11.84 -26.02
N VAL A 628 6.37 -11.20 -24.88
CA VAL A 628 5.95 -11.67 -23.54
C VAL A 628 5.38 -10.47 -22.79
N ASP A 629 4.17 -10.62 -22.24
CA ASP A 629 3.46 -9.56 -21.52
C ASP A 629 3.34 -8.23 -22.30
N GLY A 630 3.21 -8.33 -23.64
CA GLY A 630 3.10 -7.17 -24.55
C GLY A 630 4.41 -6.46 -24.88
N ASN A 631 5.56 -6.98 -24.41
CA ASN A 631 6.89 -6.41 -24.65
C ASN A 631 7.83 -7.41 -25.37
N ARG A 632 8.82 -6.89 -26.10
CA ARG A 632 9.88 -7.68 -26.74
C ARG A 632 11.25 -7.19 -26.35
N SER A 633 12.21 -8.11 -26.21
CA SER A 633 13.61 -7.79 -25.94
C SER A 633 14.35 -7.34 -27.22
N TRP A 634 15.38 -6.51 -27.04
CA TRP A 634 16.33 -6.15 -28.09
C TRP A 634 17.75 -6.59 -27.70
N GLY A 635 18.33 -7.48 -28.49
CA GLY A 635 19.73 -7.92 -28.37
C GLY A 635 20.57 -7.33 -29.49
N ARG A 636 21.25 -6.21 -29.24
CA ARG A 636 22.20 -5.60 -30.18
C ARG A 636 23.39 -6.54 -30.42
N THR A 637 23.83 -6.66 -31.68
CA THR A 637 24.99 -7.51 -32.04
C THR A 637 26.05 -6.85 -32.92
N TYR A 638 25.84 -5.63 -33.44
CA TYR A 638 26.87 -4.94 -34.22
C TYR A 638 27.88 -4.20 -33.34
N GLY A 639 29.14 -4.16 -33.80
CA GLY A 639 30.33 -3.71 -33.08
C GLY A 639 31.35 -4.85 -32.91
N PHE A 640 32.50 -4.53 -32.31
CA PHE A 640 33.45 -5.53 -31.83
C PHE A 640 34.07 -5.06 -30.50
N THR A 641 34.54 -6.00 -29.69
CA THR A 641 35.40 -5.73 -28.53
C THR A 641 36.71 -6.45 -28.73
N GLU A 642 37.82 -5.75 -28.56
CA GLU A 642 39.16 -6.32 -28.60
C GLU A 642 39.79 -6.23 -27.21
N VAL A 643 40.40 -7.34 -26.77
CA VAL A 643 41.21 -7.40 -25.56
C VAL A 643 42.61 -7.83 -25.97
N LEU A 644 43.60 -6.98 -25.70
CA LEU A 644 45.03 -7.24 -25.86
C LEU A 644 45.69 -7.15 -24.47
N PRO A 645 46.92 -7.65 -24.26
CA PRO A 645 47.62 -7.50 -23.00
C PRO A 645 47.68 -6.02 -22.57
N GLY A 646 47.03 -5.70 -21.45
CA GLY A 646 46.98 -4.36 -20.88
C GLY A 646 45.96 -3.39 -21.48
N GLN A 647 45.13 -3.78 -22.46
CA GLN A 647 44.12 -2.88 -23.04
C GLN A 647 42.83 -3.58 -23.47
N ILE A 648 41.71 -2.88 -23.30
CA ILE A 648 40.39 -3.27 -23.81
C ILE A 648 39.89 -2.14 -24.70
N THR A 649 39.55 -2.45 -25.95
CA THR A 649 38.90 -1.53 -26.88
C THR A 649 37.44 -1.95 -27.07
N THR A 650 36.51 -1.11 -26.61
CA THR A 650 35.06 -1.33 -26.72
C THR A 650 34.33 0.02 -26.74
N GLU A 651 33.05 0.02 -27.09
CA GLU A 651 32.23 1.25 -27.17
C GLU A 651 31.60 1.62 -25.82
N LEU A 652 31.10 0.63 -25.08
CA LEU A 652 30.26 0.83 -23.91
C LEU A 652 30.49 -0.27 -22.88
N ILE A 653 30.77 0.11 -21.64
CA ILE A 653 30.77 -0.79 -20.49
C ILE A 653 29.62 -0.36 -19.59
N GLN A 654 28.66 -1.23 -19.33
CA GLN A 654 27.50 -0.89 -18.50
C GLN A 654 27.08 -2.05 -17.62
N ASP A 655 26.49 -1.72 -16.47
CA ASP A 655 25.77 -2.72 -15.69
C ASP A 655 24.49 -3.16 -16.44
N PRO A 656 23.87 -4.30 -16.06
CA PRO A 656 22.68 -4.80 -16.73
C PRO A 656 21.50 -3.82 -16.82
N ASN A 657 21.47 -2.78 -15.97
CA ASN A 657 20.40 -1.78 -15.92
C ASN A 657 20.79 -0.40 -16.46
N ALA A 658 22.01 -0.25 -17.01
CA ALA A 658 22.55 1.04 -17.45
C ALA A 658 22.49 2.17 -16.38
N ARG A 659 22.56 1.80 -15.10
CA ARG A 659 22.71 2.72 -13.97
C ARG A 659 24.14 3.22 -13.86
N LEU A 660 25.12 2.36 -14.10
CA LEU A 660 26.51 2.72 -14.30
C LEU A 660 26.87 2.41 -15.75
N VAL A 661 27.26 3.45 -16.48
CA VAL A 661 27.59 3.43 -17.90
C VAL A 661 28.92 4.16 -18.09
N ILE A 662 29.92 3.46 -18.60
CA ILE A 662 31.16 4.01 -19.13
C ILE A 662 31.02 4.01 -20.65
N ASP A 663 30.67 5.16 -21.19
CA ASP A 663 30.57 5.45 -22.62
C ASP A 663 31.93 5.94 -23.13
N LEU A 664 32.69 5.01 -23.71
CA LEU A 664 34.04 5.28 -24.21
C LEU A 664 34.02 6.04 -25.54
N VAL A 665 32.87 6.07 -26.24
CA VAL A 665 32.70 6.83 -27.48
C VAL A 665 32.59 8.33 -27.18
N ASN A 666 31.81 8.68 -26.16
CA ASN A 666 31.58 10.08 -25.77
C ASN A 666 32.47 10.54 -24.61
N GLY A 667 33.39 9.68 -24.13
CA GLY A 667 34.26 9.97 -22.99
C GLY A 667 33.48 10.24 -21.69
N ARG A 668 32.33 9.59 -21.51
CA ARG A 668 31.37 9.91 -20.45
C ARG A 668 31.19 8.73 -19.50
N ILE A 669 31.28 8.99 -18.21
CA ILE A 669 30.85 8.05 -17.17
C ILE A 669 29.55 8.59 -16.55
N THR A 670 28.49 7.77 -16.54
CA THR A 670 27.18 8.13 -15.99
C THR A 670 26.77 7.09 -14.95
N GLY A 671 26.33 7.53 -13.77
CA GLY A 671 25.95 6.64 -12.67
C GLY A 671 26.64 6.96 -11.36
N PRO A 672 26.28 6.28 -10.27
CA PRO A 672 26.95 6.45 -8.98
C PRO A 672 28.36 5.86 -9.05
N VAL A 673 29.37 6.72 -9.20
CA VAL A 673 30.80 6.36 -9.16
C VAL A 673 31.39 6.84 -7.84
N HIS A 674 31.91 5.92 -7.03
CA HIS A 674 32.61 6.24 -5.79
C HIS A 674 34.12 6.21 -6.05
N ILE A 675 34.78 7.36 -5.94
CA ILE A 675 36.24 7.47 -6.00
C ILE A 675 36.76 7.48 -4.56
N THR A 676 37.46 6.43 -4.15
CA THR A 676 37.98 6.27 -2.79
C THR A 676 39.22 7.15 -2.54
N ALA A 677 39.50 7.45 -1.28
CA ALA A 677 40.68 8.24 -0.88
C ALA A 677 41.98 7.60 -1.37
N GLY A 678 42.87 8.40 -1.97
CA GLY A 678 44.17 7.98 -2.52
C GLY A 678 44.37 8.24 -4.02
N SER A 679 43.34 8.65 -4.76
CA SER A 679 43.48 9.05 -6.16
C SER A 679 43.47 10.58 -6.33
N ALA A 680 44.38 11.12 -7.15
CA ALA A 680 44.41 12.53 -7.53
C ALA A 680 43.29 12.92 -8.53
N GLY A 681 42.21 12.12 -8.59
CA GLY A 681 41.24 12.13 -9.69
C GLY A 681 40.50 13.45 -9.86
N TYR A 682 40.27 14.20 -8.78
CA TYR A 682 39.59 15.49 -8.84
C TYR A 682 40.46 16.60 -9.47
N ASP A 683 41.76 16.61 -9.17
CA ASP A 683 42.67 17.68 -9.61
C ASP A 683 43.11 17.56 -11.07
N ASN A 684 42.87 16.41 -11.70
CA ASN A 684 43.21 16.12 -13.09
C ASN A 684 42.09 16.41 -14.10
N LEU A 685 40.93 16.92 -13.64
CA LEU A 685 39.82 17.33 -14.51
C LEU A 685 40.08 18.75 -15.05
N SER A 686 40.22 18.88 -16.38
CA SER A 686 40.54 20.16 -17.06
C SER A 686 39.41 21.20 -17.02
N ASP A 687 38.17 20.74 -16.81
CA ASP A 687 36.94 21.53 -16.73
C ASP A 687 36.34 21.50 -15.31
N LYS A 688 37.16 21.18 -14.30
CA LYS A 688 36.70 21.16 -12.91
C LYS A 688 36.00 22.49 -12.57
N PRO A 689 34.89 22.46 -11.81
CA PRO A 689 34.31 23.67 -11.27
C PRO A 689 35.41 24.48 -10.58
N ASP A 690 35.48 25.78 -10.86
CA ASP A 690 36.50 26.65 -10.24
C ASP A 690 36.23 26.75 -8.74
N LEU A 691 36.92 25.89 -7.98
CA LEU A 691 36.88 25.90 -6.53
C LEU A 691 37.80 26.96 -5.93
N SER A 692 38.46 27.81 -6.72
CA SER A 692 39.32 28.89 -6.19
C SER A 692 38.56 29.92 -5.34
N GLY A 693 37.22 29.98 -5.48
CA GLY A 693 36.33 30.74 -4.60
C GLY A 693 36.03 30.07 -3.24
N PHE A 694 36.45 28.82 -3.04
CA PHE A 694 36.31 28.08 -1.78
C PHE A 694 37.70 27.71 -1.28
N GLN A 695 38.21 28.46 -0.29
CA GLN A 695 39.49 28.12 0.36
C GLN A 695 39.44 26.67 0.86
N THR A 696 40.39 25.85 0.43
CA THR A 696 40.45 24.46 0.89
C THR A 696 40.86 24.45 2.37
N LYS A 697 40.57 23.34 3.06
CA LYS A 697 40.98 23.16 4.48
C LYS A 697 42.51 23.26 4.65
N ALA A 698 43.27 23.01 3.58
CA ALA A 698 44.71 23.20 3.53
C ALA A 698 45.09 24.67 3.36
N ASP A 699 44.35 25.44 2.56
CA ASP A 699 44.59 26.89 2.37
C ASP A 699 44.25 27.68 3.64
N PHE A 700 43.18 27.31 4.36
CA PHE A 700 42.91 27.87 5.69
C PHE A 700 43.99 27.52 6.71
N LYS A 701 44.62 26.35 6.57
CA LYS A 701 45.72 25.94 7.44
C LYS A 701 47.02 26.66 7.08
N ILE A 702 47.32 26.85 5.79
CA ILE A 702 48.47 27.63 5.32
C ILE A 702 48.33 29.11 5.71
N GLU A 703 47.13 29.68 5.61
CA GLU A 703 46.88 31.06 5.99
C GLU A 703 46.85 31.22 7.52
N ALA A 704 46.30 30.25 8.27
CA ALA A 704 46.39 30.23 9.72
C ALA A 704 47.82 30.00 10.24
N ASP A 705 48.64 29.21 9.53
CA ASP A 705 50.04 28.94 9.83
C ASP A 705 50.93 30.14 9.43
N LYS A 706 50.58 30.88 8.38
CA LYS A 706 51.19 32.18 8.03
C LYS A 706 50.85 33.25 9.05
N ILE A 707 49.59 33.37 9.44
CA ILE A 707 49.13 34.29 10.50
C ILE A 707 49.79 33.91 11.83
N HIS A 708 49.88 32.62 12.18
CA HIS A 708 50.63 32.17 13.37
C HIS A 708 52.14 32.43 13.24
N GLY A 709 52.71 32.27 12.04
CA GLY A 709 54.12 32.55 11.76
C GLY A 709 54.46 34.03 11.87
N GLU A 710 53.61 34.92 11.34
CA GLU A 710 53.77 36.37 11.43
C GLU A 710 53.49 36.88 12.85
N VAL A 711 52.47 36.36 13.53
CA VAL A 711 52.21 36.64 14.96
C VAL A 711 53.37 36.13 15.84
N GLY A 712 53.98 34.98 15.50
CA GLY A 712 55.16 34.44 16.16
C GLY A 712 56.43 35.28 15.95
N GLN A 713 56.61 35.85 14.75
CA GLN A 713 57.69 36.80 14.44
C GLN A 713 57.48 38.16 15.12
N ILE A 714 56.23 38.59 15.28
CA ILE A 714 55.85 39.80 16.03
C ILE A 714 56.12 39.62 17.53
N ASN A 715 55.88 38.43 18.09
CA ASN A 715 56.14 38.13 19.50
C ASN A 715 57.64 38.05 19.86
N THR A 716 58.52 37.84 18.86
CA THR A 716 59.98 37.76 19.04
C THR A 716 60.74 39.04 18.69
N LYS A 717 60.08 40.08 18.14
CA LYS A 717 60.66 41.41 17.88
C LYS A 717 59.92 42.51 18.65
N LEU A 718 59.99 42.47 19.97
CA LEU A 718 59.73 43.62 20.82
C LEU A 718 60.83 44.68 20.60
N GLY A 719 60.46 45.81 19.98
CA GLY A 719 61.32 46.99 19.89
C GLY A 719 60.91 48.08 18.90
N GLY A 720 59.62 48.31 18.61
CA GLY A 720 59.18 49.31 17.63
C GLY A 720 57.97 50.14 18.08
N THR A 721 58.12 51.46 17.98
CA THR A 721 57.27 52.59 18.44
C THR A 721 55.87 52.71 17.82
N ASP A 722 55.01 53.53 18.44
CA ASP A 722 53.59 53.83 18.10
C ASP A 722 53.31 54.13 16.60
N GLU A 723 54.30 54.63 15.88
CA GLU A 723 54.22 54.97 14.45
C GLU A 723 54.03 53.72 13.57
N LYS A 724 54.63 52.58 13.97
CA LYS A 724 54.49 51.30 13.25
C LYS A 724 53.14 50.64 13.52
N LEU A 725 52.56 50.86 14.70
CA LEU A 725 51.22 50.36 15.05
C LEU A 725 50.13 51.11 14.29
N ASN A 726 50.28 52.43 14.10
CA ASN A 726 49.38 53.21 13.25
C ASN A 726 49.48 52.84 11.76
N THR A 727 50.68 52.50 11.28
CA THR A 727 50.87 52.04 9.90
C THR A 727 50.17 50.69 9.66
N LEU A 728 50.23 49.78 10.64
CA LEU A 728 49.50 48.52 10.61
C LEU A 728 47.99 48.75 10.64
N LYS A 729 47.49 49.64 11.50
CA LYS A 729 46.07 49.94 11.62
C LYS A 729 45.50 50.53 10.32
N THR A 730 46.23 51.46 9.71
CA THR A 730 45.86 52.09 8.42
C THR A 730 45.85 51.07 7.28
N TRP A 731 46.81 50.15 7.25
CA TRP A 731 46.86 49.07 6.25
C TRP A 731 45.71 48.07 6.41
N THR A 732 45.38 47.72 7.66
CA THR A 732 44.30 46.78 7.98
C THR A 732 42.93 47.38 7.65
N GLU A 733 42.71 48.65 8.00
CA GLU A 733 41.49 49.40 7.68
C GLU A 733 41.31 49.58 6.16
N GLY A 734 42.39 49.87 5.42
CA GLY A 734 42.35 49.96 3.94
C GLY A 734 42.03 48.64 3.27
N THR A 735 42.55 47.53 3.79
CA THR A 735 42.29 46.18 3.26
C THR A 735 40.84 45.75 3.52
N VAL A 736 40.32 46.01 4.72
CA VAL A 736 38.92 45.74 5.08
C VAL A 736 37.97 46.59 4.24
N GLN A 737 38.29 47.86 4.00
CA GLN A 737 37.48 48.74 3.15
C GLN A 737 37.47 48.26 1.68
N GLY A 738 38.59 47.75 1.17
CA GLY A 738 38.65 47.15 -0.17
C GLY A 738 37.75 45.92 -0.31
N ILE A 739 37.74 45.05 0.70
CA ILE A 739 36.89 43.85 0.74
C ILE A 739 35.40 44.22 0.82
N MET A 740 35.03 45.20 1.65
CA MET A 740 33.66 45.71 1.75
C MET A 740 33.18 46.32 0.42
N THR A 741 34.03 47.11 -0.24
CA THR A 741 33.72 47.70 -1.57
C THR A 741 33.50 46.61 -2.63
N TRP A 742 34.32 45.56 -2.61
CA TRP A 742 34.22 44.43 -3.52
C TRP A 742 32.94 43.62 -3.26
N GLN A 743 32.60 43.39 -1.99
CA GLN A 743 31.36 42.73 -1.59
C GLN A 743 30.12 43.49 -2.07
N ASP A 744 30.11 44.82 -1.96
CA ASP A 744 29.00 45.67 -2.42
C ASP A 744 28.88 45.69 -3.95
N SER A 745 30.01 45.64 -4.69
CA SER A 745 30.00 45.47 -6.14
C SER A 745 29.38 44.13 -6.55
N PHE A 746 29.76 43.03 -5.91
CA PHE A 746 29.14 41.73 -6.18
C PHE A 746 27.66 41.70 -5.85
N ARG A 747 27.25 42.35 -4.76
CA ARG A 747 25.84 42.42 -4.39
C ARG A 747 25.03 43.20 -5.43
N ASN A 748 25.60 44.28 -5.97
CA ASN A 748 25.00 45.08 -7.04
C ASN A 748 24.97 44.33 -8.39
N ASP A 749 26.02 43.60 -8.75
CA ASP A 749 26.08 42.80 -9.98
C ASP A 749 25.12 41.62 -9.92
N ILE A 750 25.00 40.95 -8.76
CA ILE A 750 23.99 39.91 -8.53
C ILE A 750 22.58 40.48 -8.57
N TYR A 751 22.37 41.68 -8.04
CA TYR A 751 21.08 42.38 -8.13
C TYR A 751 20.74 42.75 -9.58
N ALA A 752 21.70 43.28 -10.33
CA ALA A 752 21.58 43.60 -11.75
C ALA A 752 21.33 42.33 -12.59
N LEU A 753 22.00 41.21 -12.31
CA LEU A 753 21.75 39.92 -12.99
C LEU A 753 20.38 39.31 -12.65
N LYS A 754 19.85 39.54 -11.44
CA LYS A 754 18.51 39.11 -11.04
C LYS A 754 17.39 39.98 -11.60
N THR A 755 17.68 41.22 -11.99
CA THR A 755 16.69 42.22 -12.42
C THR A 755 16.81 42.64 -13.88
N ALA A 756 17.94 42.34 -14.55
CA ALA A 756 18.12 42.56 -15.99
C ALA A 756 17.43 41.46 -16.79
N GLY A 757 16.33 41.78 -17.46
CA GLY A 757 15.73 40.90 -18.46
C GLY A 757 16.57 40.91 -19.73
N PHE A 758 17.24 39.81 -20.05
CA PHE A 758 17.90 39.61 -21.35
C PHE A 758 16.99 38.85 -22.32
N ILE A 759 16.91 39.36 -23.55
CA ILE A 759 16.19 38.76 -24.67
C ILE A 759 17.13 37.76 -25.36
N THR A 760 16.76 36.48 -25.41
CA THR A 760 17.43 35.51 -26.28
C THR A 760 16.66 35.37 -27.59
N LYS A 761 17.36 35.23 -28.72
CA LYS A 761 16.76 35.18 -30.08
C LYS A 761 15.85 33.97 -30.34
N ALA A 762 15.60 33.11 -29.35
CA ALA A 762 14.86 31.85 -29.51
C ALA A 762 13.38 31.94 -29.13
N GLU A 763 12.93 32.98 -28.43
CA GLU A 763 11.53 33.09 -27.97
C GLU A 763 11.02 34.54 -28.18
N GLY A 764 10.07 34.72 -29.10
CA GLY A 764 9.57 36.04 -29.50
C GLY A 764 8.85 36.82 -28.38
N ASN A 765 9.00 38.15 -28.41
CA ASN A 765 8.27 39.21 -27.68
C ASN A 765 7.46 38.78 -26.43
N MET A 766 8.15 38.32 -25.39
CA MET A 766 7.64 38.33 -24.02
C MET A 766 8.35 39.42 -23.23
N LEU A 767 7.64 40.48 -22.85
CA LEU A 767 8.18 41.54 -21.99
C LEU A 767 7.68 41.31 -20.56
N TYR A 768 8.57 40.84 -19.69
CA TYR A 768 8.34 40.83 -18.24
C TYR A 768 9.11 41.99 -17.62
N ALA A 769 8.40 42.99 -17.12
CA ALA A 769 8.99 44.04 -16.30
C ALA A 769 8.27 44.05 -14.95
N SER A 770 9.02 43.82 -13.87
CA SER A 770 8.54 44.08 -12.51
C SER A 770 9.49 45.00 -11.77
N ALA A 771 8.96 46.04 -11.11
CA ALA A 771 9.72 46.95 -10.27
C ALA A 771 8.99 47.17 -8.94
N GLU A 772 9.74 47.44 -7.87
CA GLU A 772 9.20 47.85 -6.59
C GLU A 772 9.51 49.35 -6.42
N LEU A 773 8.49 50.18 -6.27
CA LEU A 773 8.65 51.62 -6.08
C LEU A 773 9.15 51.91 -4.66
N ALA A 774 9.69 53.12 -4.43
CA ALA A 774 10.29 53.52 -3.15
C ALA A 774 9.31 53.47 -1.95
N ASP A 775 8.01 53.35 -2.19
CA ASP A 775 6.97 53.17 -1.19
C ASP A 775 6.66 51.70 -0.85
N GLY A 776 7.39 50.74 -1.46
CA GLY A 776 7.21 49.30 -1.28
C GLY A 776 6.20 48.64 -2.22
N THR A 777 5.63 49.38 -3.18
CA THR A 777 4.64 48.84 -4.11
C THR A 777 5.30 48.09 -5.28
N LYS A 778 4.99 46.80 -5.46
CA LYS A 778 5.41 46.01 -6.63
C LYS A 778 4.47 46.21 -7.82
N ILE A 779 5.01 46.72 -8.92
CA ILE A 779 4.36 46.76 -10.23
C ILE A 779 4.94 45.66 -11.11
N ALA A 780 4.07 44.88 -11.78
CA ALA A 780 4.46 43.88 -12.78
C ALA A 780 3.59 44.07 -14.03
N SER A 781 4.21 44.17 -15.20
CA SER A 781 3.51 44.27 -16.49
C SER A 781 3.72 42.98 -17.28
N TYR A 782 2.62 42.30 -17.64
CA TYR A 782 2.60 41.12 -18.50
C TYR A 782 1.92 41.48 -19.82
N ILE A 783 2.72 41.61 -20.89
CA ILE A 783 2.24 41.85 -22.25
C ILE A 783 2.77 40.73 -23.14
N THR A 784 1.86 39.97 -23.75
CA THR A 784 2.22 38.99 -24.80
C THR A 784 1.58 39.39 -26.11
N GLN A 785 2.40 39.44 -27.17
CA GLN A 785 1.96 39.81 -28.51
C GLN A 785 2.06 38.60 -29.45
N SER A 786 0.99 38.32 -30.17
CA SER A 786 0.94 37.36 -31.28
C SER A 786 0.52 38.08 -32.57
N PRO A 787 0.67 37.47 -33.76
CA PRO A 787 0.21 38.08 -35.01
C PRO A 787 -1.30 38.41 -35.06
N THR A 788 -2.10 37.83 -34.17
CA THR A 788 -3.57 37.99 -34.15
C THR A 788 -4.12 38.62 -32.88
N ALA A 789 -3.32 38.83 -31.83
CA ALA A 789 -3.80 39.41 -30.57
C ALA A 789 -2.68 39.98 -29.69
N ILE A 790 -3.02 41.01 -28.91
CA ILE A 790 -2.22 41.50 -27.76
C ILE A 790 -2.98 41.13 -26.48
N ASN A 791 -2.40 40.29 -25.62
CA ASN A 791 -2.98 39.96 -24.32
C ASN A 791 -2.27 40.76 -23.23
N MET A 792 -3.05 41.50 -22.44
CA MET A 792 -2.57 42.33 -21.33
C MET A 792 -3.33 41.95 -20.06
N ILE A 793 -2.62 41.69 -18.96
CA ILE A 793 -3.22 41.49 -17.64
C ILE A 793 -2.82 42.67 -16.75
N SER A 794 -3.73 43.64 -16.60
CA SER A 794 -3.56 44.78 -15.68
C SER A 794 -4.90 45.11 -15.00
N ARG A 795 -4.86 45.52 -13.73
CA ARG A 795 -6.06 45.99 -13.00
C ARG A 795 -6.52 47.37 -13.46
N ASN A 796 -5.59 48.24 -13.90
CA ASN A 796 -5.90 49.58 -14.41
C ASN A 796 -5.17 49.79 -15.75
N ILE A 797 -5.91 50.04 -16.83
CA ILE A 797 -5.38 50.34 -18.16
C ILE A 797 -5.86 51.75 -18.54
N ASN A 798 -4.93 52.69 -18.74
CA ASN A 798 -5.25 54.04 -19.20
C ASN A 798 -4.78 54.18 -20.65
N ILE A 799 -5.73 54.29 -21.60
CA ILE A 799 -5.46 54.37 -23.03
C ILE A 799 -5.83 55.77 -23.50
N ASP A 800 -4.85 56.53 -23.97
CA ASP A 800 -5.02 57.86 -24.55
C ASP A 800 -4.92 57.77 -26.09
N ALA A 801 -5.92 57.14 -26.70
CA ALA A 801 -6.05 56.96 -28.16
C ALA A 801 -7.53 56.76 -28.56
N VAL A 802 -7.86 57.06 -29.82
CA VAL A 802 -9.19 56.73 -30.39
C VAL A 802 -9.29 55.21 -30.57
N ALA A 803 -9.91 54.54 -29.60
CA ALA A 803 -10.14 53.09 -29.62
C ALA A 803 -11.58 52.79 -30.05
N THR A 804 -11.74 52.03 -31.14
CA THR A 804 -13.05 51.52 -31.57
C THR A 804 -13.32 50.17 -30.89
N PHE A 805 -14.11 50.19 -29.82
CA PHE A 805 -14.61 48.96 -29.20
C PHE A 805 -15.82 48.47 -30.00
N GLY A 806 -15.75 47.26 -30.57
CA GLY A 806 -16.94 46.59 -31.11
C GLY A 806 -17.92 46.23 -29.98
N ASP A 807 -19.19 46.01 -30.32
CA ASP A 807 -20.27 45.75 -29.36
C ASP A 807 -19.86 44.76 -28.25
N PHE A 808 -19.97 45.20 -26.99
CA PHE A 808 -19.98 44.31 -25.84
C PHE A 808 -21.18 43.35 -25.98
N LYS A 809 -20.97 42.14 -26.49
CA LYS A 809 -21.96 41.05 -26.38
C LYS A 809 -21.71 40.22 -25.13
N GLU A 810 -21.98 40.78 -23.96
CA GLU A 810 -22.42 39.96 -22.82
C GLU A 810 -23.94 39.90 -22.83
N ASP A 811 -24.47 38.94 -23.57
CA ASP A 811 -25.88 38.65 -23.52
C ASP A 811 -26.16 37.73 -22.33
N ASN A 812 -26.81 38.25 -21.30
CA ASN A 812 -27.31 37.43 -20.19
C ASN A 812 -28.24 36.31 -20.70
N ALA A 813 -28.84 36.46 -21.88
CA ALA A 813 -29.58 35.37 -22.54
C ALA A 813 -28.64 34.27 -23.06
N GLN A 814 -27.37 34.51 -23.34
CA GLN A 814 -26.40 33.46 -23.71
C GLN A 814 -25.85 32.71 -22.48
N LYS A 815 -25.62 33.40 -21.35
CA LYS A 815 -25.31 32.74 -20.07
C LYS A 815 -26.52 31.94 -19.59
N LEU A 816 -27.72 32.52 -19.64
CA LEU A 816 -28.97 31.81 -19.33
C LEU A 816 -29.27 30.70 -20.33
N ALA A 817 -28.98 30.84 -21.63
CA ALA A 817 -29.14 29.75 -22.60
C ALA A 817 -28.06 28.67 -22.47
N ALA A 818 -26.88 28.99 -21.95
CA ALA A 818 -25.85 28.01 -21.62
C ALA A 818 -26.19 27.27 -20.33
N VAL A 819 -26.73 27.97 -19.31
CA VAL A 819 -27.26 27.37 -18.09
C VAL A 819 -28.50 26.55 -18.41
N ASN A 820 -29.48 27.06 -19.17
CA ASN A 820 -30.67 26.32 -19.60
C ASN A 820 -30.34 25.17 -20.55
N ARG A 821 -29.26 25.24 -21.34
CA ARG A 821 -28.76 24.06 -22.08
C ARG A 821 -28.10 23.05 -21.14
N ARG A 822 -27.34 23.46 -20.13
CA ARG A 822 -26.74 22.54 -19.14
C ARG A 822 -27.81 21.91 -18.24
N VAL A 823 -28.78 22.70 -17.81
CA VAL A 823 -29.95 22.26 -17.03
C VAL A 823 -30.84 21.39 -17.90
N GLY A 824 -31.17 21.78 -19.13
CA GLY A 824 -31.94 20.94 -20.06
C GLY A 824 -31.22 19.64 -20.45
N ASN A 825 -29.90 19.66 -20.61
CA ASN A 825 -29.10 18.44 -20.82
C ASN A 825 -29.03 17.60 -19.55
N ALA A 826 -28.95 18.21 -18.37
CA ALA A 826 -28.98 17.52 -17.09
C ALA A 826 -30.37 16.96 -16.78
N GLU A 827 -31.45 17.67 -17.09
CA GLU A 827 -32.84 17.22 -16.98
C GLU A 827 -33.13 16.13 -18.00
N SER A 828 -32.58 16.20 -19.21
CA SER A 828 -32.67 15.11 -20.19
C SER A 828 -31.86 13.89 -19.75
N ALA A 829 -30.67 14.08 -19.17
CA ALA A 829 -29.87 13.00 -18.62
C ALA A 829 -30.53 12.38 -17.37
N ILE A 830 -31.10 13.19 -16.48
CA ILE A 830 -31.84 12.76 -15.29
C ILE A 830 -33.16 12.10 -15.70
N SER A 831 -33.84 12.59 -16.73
CA SER A 831 -35.05 11.98 -17.28
C SER A 831 -34.74 10.64 -17.95
N GLN A 832 -33.66 10.54 -18.74
CA GLN A 832 -33.17 9.28 -19.30
C GLN A 832 -32.68 8.31 -18.21
N GLN A 833 -32.05 8.82 -17.17
CA GLN A 833 -31.57 8.02 -16.04
C GLN A 833 -32.72 7.59 -15.14
N ASN A 834 -33.74 8.42 -14.92
CA ASN A 834 -34.98 8.07 -14.22
C ASN A 834 -35.85 7.13 -15.05
N GLN A 835 -35.85 7.26 -16.38
CA GLN A 835 -36.50 6.33 -17.29
C GLN A 835 -35.77 4.98 -17.28
N ALA A 836 -34.42 4.97 -17.34
CA ALA A 836 -33.61 3.76 -17.18
C ALA A 836 -33.74 3.14 -15.77
N ILE A 837 -33.88 3.95 -14.72
CA ILE A 837 -34.12 3.49 -13.34
C ILE A 837 -35.55 2.96 -13.19
N ASN A 838 -36.55 3.56 -13.84
CA ASN A 838 -37.93 3.07 -13.84
C ASN A 838 -38.07 1.80 -14.69
N GLU A 839 -37.35 1.70 -15.81
CA GLU A 839 -37.19 0.48 -16.62
C GLU A 839 -36.39 -0.59 -15.87
N ALA A 840 -35.42 -0.24 -15.02
CA ALA A 840 -34.67 -1.19 -14.18
C ALA A 840 -35.41 -1.57 -12.88
N LYS A 841 -36.28 -0.70 -12.34
CA LYS A 841 -37.12 -0.98 -11.17
C LYS A 841 -38.33 -1.84 -11.54
N ASN A 842 -38.86 -1.72 -12.76
CA ASN A 842 -40.08 -2.41 -13.20
C ASN A 842 -39.88 -3.34 -14.41
N GLY A 843 -38.65 -3.52 -14.90
CA GLY A 843 -38.32 -4.37 -16.05
C GLY A 843 -37.31 -5.48 -15.72
N VAL A 844 -37.22 -6.47 -16.60
CA VAL A 844 -36.32 -7.62 -16.47
C VAL A 844 -34.86 -7.15 -16.63
N VAL A 845 -34.01 -7.46 -15.64
CA VAL A 845 -32.57 -7.09 -15.68
C VAL A 845 -31.84 -7.92 -16.74
N ASP A 846 -31.31 -7.27 -17.77
CA ASP A 846 -30.43 -7.91 -18.75
C ASP A 846 -29.01 -8.09 -18.17
N LEU A 847 -28.73 -9.31 -17.72
CA LEU A 847 -27.46 -9.69 -17.08
C LEU A 847 -26.24 -9.56 -18.02
N ASN A 848 -26.42 -9.43 -19.34
CA ASN A 848 -25.31 -9.24 -20.28
C ASN A 848 -24.71 -7.83 -20.23
N ARG A 849 -25.40 -6.88 -19.60
CA ARG A 849 -24.97 -5.47 -19.50
C ARG A 849 -24.39 -5.11 -18.14
N VAL A 850 -24.38 -6.06 -17.20
CA VAL A 850 -23.85 -5.89 -15.84
C VAL A 850 -22.41 -6.37 -15.79
N ARG A 851 -21.46 -5.52 -15.36
CA ARG A 851 -20.07 -5.94 -15.09
C ARG A 851 -19.99 -6.51 -13.66
N TYR A 852 -19.93 -7.83 -13.54
CA TYR A 852 -19.94 -8.53 -12.24
C TYR A 852 -18.56 -9.00 -11.74
N GLY A 853 -17.50 -8.81 -12.52
CA GLY A 853 -16.13 -9.15 -12.11
C GLY A 853 -15.97 -10.63 -11.71
N ASN A 854 -15.26 -10.90 -10.61
CA ASN A 854 -15.04 -12.25 -10.05
C ASN A 854 -16.15 -12.71 -9.08
N ARG A 855 -17.35 -12.14 -9.17
CA ARG A 855 -18.46 -12.47 -8.26
C ARG A 855 -19.46 -13.36 -8.98
N THR A 856 -19.98 -14.35 -8.26
CA THR A 856 -21.04 -15.23 -8.73
C THR A 856 -22.39 -14.58 -8.52
N ILE A 857 -23.21 -14.49 -9.57
CA ILE A 857 -24.61 -14.03 -9.49
C ILE A 857 -25.52 -15.25 -9.57
N ILE A 858 -26.50 -15.34 -8.65
CA ILE A 858 -27.55 -16.36 -8.66
C ILE A 858 -28.88 -15.65 -8.92
N ASP A 859 -29.48 -15.90 -10.09
CA ASP A 859 -30.75 -15.31 -10.50
C ASP A 859 -31.74 -16.41 -10.92
N HIS A 860 -32.85 -16.55 -10.20
CA HIS A 860 -33.90 -17.55 -10.45
C HIS A 860 -33.38 -18.98 -10.74
N GLY A 861 -32.26 -19.38 -10.13
CA GLY A 861 -31.63 -20.70 -10.30
C GLY A 861 -30.56 -20.78 -11.40
N LYS A 862 -30.26 -19.69 -12.11
CA LYS A 862 -29.13 -19.57 -13.03
C LYS A 862 -27.91 -19.01 -12.29
N ILE A 863 -26.78 -19.71 -12.37
CA ILE A 863 -25.50 -19.28 -11.80
C ILE A 863 -24.66 -18.71 -12.94
N ILE A 864 -24.18 -17.47 -12.79
CA ILE A 864 -23.29 -16.80 -13.76
C ILE A 864 -22.01 -16.41 -13.03
N THR A 865 -20.86 -16.97 -13.46
CA THR A 865 -19.55 -16.70 -12.88
C THR A 865 -18.44 -16.99 -13.89
N SER A 866 -17.32 -16.26 -13.80
CA SER A 866 -16.12 -16.52 -14.61
C SER A 866 -15.29 -17.71 -14.11
N LEU A 867 -15.60 -18.24 -12.92
CA LEU A 867 -14.87 -19.31 -12.25
C LEU A 867 -15.44 -20.71 -12.54
N ILE A 868 -16.57 -20.80 -13.24
CA ILE A 868 -17.24 -22.04 -13.62
C ILE A 868 -17.66 -21.91 -15.09
N ASP A 869 -17.36 -22.90 -15.92
CA ASP A 869 -17.83 -22.96 -17.30
C ASP A 869 -19.34 -23.23 -17.33
N THR A 870 -20.12 -22.16 -17.29
CA THR A 870 -21.59 -22.20 -17.23
C THR A 870 -22.24 -22.65 -18.54
N ASP A 871 -21.51 -22.67 -19.66
CA ASP A 871 -22.05 -23.15 -20.94
C ASP A 871 -22.22 -24.67 -20.94
N ASN A 872 -21.46 -25.37 -20.10
CA ASN A 872 -21.50 -26.82 -19.93
C ASN A 872 -22.29 -27.29 -18.68
N LEU A 873 -22.79 -26.37 -17.85
CA LEU A 873 -23.49 -26.70 -16.59
C LEU A 873 -25.03 -26.60 -16.74
N LYS A 874 -25.68 -27.66 -17.21
CA LYS A 874 -27.16 -27.77 -17.25
C LYS A 874 -27.71 -28.44 -15.98
N VAL A 875 -28.17 -27.64 -15.01
CA VAL A 875 -28.70 -28.13 -13.72
C VAL A 875 -30.11 -28.78 -13.83
N ARG A 876 -30.82 -28.62 -14.95
CA ARG A 876 -32.13 -29.29 -15.17
C ARG A 876 -32.04 -30.75 -15.63
N GLU A 877 -30.83 -31.26 -15.87
CA GLU A 877 -30.54 -32.65 -16.30
C GLU A 877 -29.44 -33.27 -15.40
N ALA A 878 -29.39 -32.87 -14.12
CA ALA A 878 -28.31 -33.18 -13.20
C ALA A 878 -28.19 -34.69 -12.88
N ALA A 879 -27.44 -35.42 -13.71
CA ALA A 879 -26.40 -36.35 -13.29
C ALA A 879 -25.75 -37.01 -14.52
N SER A 880 -25.01 -36.24 -15.32
CA SER A 880 -23.98 -36.83 -16.17
C SER A 880 -22.60 -36.64 -15.52
N ILE A 881 -21.94 -37.73 -15.13
CA ILE A 881 -20.53 -37.73 -14.73
C ILE A 881 -19.78 -38.54 -15.80
N GLY A 882 -19.21 -37.85 -16.78
CA GLY A 882 -18.59 -38.50 -17.94
C GLY A 882 -19.62 -39.23 -18.81
N LYS A 883 -19.36 -40.52 -19.08
CA LYS A 883 -20.23 -41.41 -19.89
C LYS A 883 -21.41 -42.02 -19.12
N PHE A 884 -21.53 -41.72 -17.83
CA PHE A 884 -22.62 -42.18 -16.97
C PHE A 884 -23.71 -41.13 -16.88
N THR A 885 -24.95 -41.50 -17.19
CA THR A 885 -26.13 -40.63 -17.13
C THR A 885 -27.22 -41.24 -16.27
N ILE A 886 -28.02 -40.40 -15.59
CA ILE A 886 -29.29 -40.81 -15.01
C ILE A 886 -30.41 -40.29 -15.92
N ASP A 887 -31.23 -41.19 -16.46
CA ASP A 887 -32.34 -40.78 -17.32
C ASP A 887 -33.55 -40.27 -16.53
N ASN A 888 -34.56 -39.76 -17.23
CA ASN A 888 -35.80 -39.22 -16.64
C ASN A 888 -36.62 -40.25 -15.84
N ASN A 889 -36.29 -41.54 -15.94
CA ASN A 889 -36.93 -42.62 -15.19
C ASN A 889 -36.03 -43.11 -14.02
N PHE A 890 -35.00 -42.34 -13.67
CA PHE A 890 -34.00 -42.66 -12.65
C PHE A 890 -33.17 -43.92 -12.95
N ASN A 891 -33.06 -44.33 -14.22
CA ASN A 891 -32.17 -45.42 -14.60
C ASN A 891 -30.74 -44.91 -14.68
N PHE A 892 -29.81 -45.66 -14.10
CA PHE A 892 -28.39 -45.44 -14.29
C PHE A 892 -27.94 -46.09 -15.60
N LEU A 893 -27.39 -45.27 -16.49
CA LEU A 893 -26.94 -45.65 -17.83
C LEU A 893 -25.44 -45.35 -17.95
N GLY A 894 -24.61 -46.37 -18.06
CA GLY A 894 -23.22 -46.21 -18.53
C GLY A 894 -23.16 -46.47 -20.02
N MET A 895 -22.82 -45.48 -20.85
CA MET A 895 -22.79 -45.65 -22.31
C MET A 895 -21.38 -45.46 -22.89
N ASP A 896 -20.82 -46.48 -23.53
CA ASP A 896 -19.64 -46.37 -24.40
C ASP A 896 -19.99 -46.68 -25.86
N GLY A 897 -20.94 -45.91 -26.40
CA GLY A 897 -21.45 -46.06 -27.77
C GLY A 897 -22.79 -46.82 -27.87
N ILE A 898 -23.33 -46.89 -29.08
CA ILE A 898 -24.70 -47.38 -29.35
C ILE A 898 -24.90 -48.86 -28.96
N ASN A 899 -23.82 -49.67 -28.95
CA ASN A 899 -23.87 -51.12 -28.70
C ASN A 899 -23.15 -51.59 -27.43
N ARG A 900 -22.63 -50.68 -26.60
CA ARG A 900 -21.97 -51.01 -25.33
C ARG A 900 -22.55 -50.18 -24.20
N TYR A 901 -23.35 -50.82 -23.36
CA TYR A 901 -23.98 -50.12 -22.25
C TYR A 901 -24.21 -51.00 -21.02
N VAL A 902 -24.27 -50.32 -19.88
CA VAL A 902 -24.74 -50.85 -18.60
C VAL A 902 -26.02 -50.11 -18.25
N TYR A 903 -27.08 -50.87 -18.00
CA TYR A 903 -28.39 -50.38 -17.59
C TYR A 903 -28.71 -50.90 -16.20
N ILE A 904 -29.01 -50.00 -15.26
CA ILE A 904 -29.50 -50.35 -13.92
C ILE A 904 -30.77 -49.55 -13.65
N SER A 905 -31.88 -50.25 -13.42
CA SER A 905 -33.15 -49.62 -13.05
C SER A 905 -33.35 -49.58 -11.54
N PRO A 906 -34.12 -48.61 -11.02
CA PRO A 906 -34.51 -48.57 -9.61
C PRO A 906 -35.32 -49.80 -9.15
N LYS A 907 -35.88 -50.56 -10.09
CA LYS A 907 -36.68 -51.77 -9.83
C LYS A 907 -35.84 -53.05 -9.80
N GLY A 908 -34.51 -52.92 -9.72
CA GLY A 908 -33.58 -54.05 -9.60
C GLY A 908 -33.29 -54.78 -10.91
N HIS A 909 -33.59 -54.18 -12.06
CA HIS A 909 -33.21 -54.73 -13.37
C HIS A 909 -31.81 -54.25 -13.72
N ILE A 910 -30.87 -55.19 -13.91
CA ILE A 910 -29.50 -54.92 -14.34
C ILE A 910 -29.28 -55.59 -15.68
N LYS A 911 -28.77 -54.84 -16.67
CA LYS A 911 -28.46 -55.36 -18.00
C LYS A 911 -27.10 -54.85 -18.46
N LEU A 912 -26.26 -55.80 -18.87
CA LEU A 912 -24.93 -55.59 -19.45
C LEU A 912 -25.01 -55.97 -20.93
N HIS A 913 -24.65 -55.05 -21.82
CA HIS A 913 -24.71 -55.28 -23.25
C HIS A 913 -23.41 -54.87 -23.92
N GLU A 914 -22.80 -55.78 -24.66
CA GLU A 914 -21.67 -55.51 -25.55
C GLU A 914 -21.87 -56.24 -26.89
N ASN A 915 -22.24 -55.48 -27.92
CA ASN A 915 -22.50 -55.97 -29.27
C ASN A 915 -23.55 -57.09 -29.31
N GLN A 916 -23.12 -58.34 -29.49
CA GLN A 916 -23.98 -59.54 -29.54
C GLN A 916 -23.98 -60.32 -28.22
N TYR A 917 -23.26 -59.83 -27.21
CA TYR A 917 -23.17 -60.45 -25.89
C TYR A 917 -24.03 -59.65 -24.92
N GLU A 918 -25.01 -60.30 -24.33
CA GLU A 918 -25.94 -59.70 -23.37
C GLU A 918 -26.00 -60.54 -22.10
N ALA A 919 -25.98 -59.89 -20.94
CA ALA A 919 -26.31 -60.51 -19.66
C ALA A 919 -27.36 -59.64 -18.96
N GLU A 920 -28.42 -60.28 -18.46
CA GLU A 920 -29.57 -59.61 -17.89
C GLU A 920 -29.96 -60.30 -16.57
N LEU A 921 -30.12 -59.49 -15.53
CA LEU A 921 -30.61 -59.90 -14.22
C LEU A 921 -31.87 -59.10 -13.89
N ARG A 922 -32.95 -59.81 -13.61
CA ARG A 922 -34.23 -59.27 -13.15
C ARG A 922 -34.70 -60.07 -11.94
N PRO A 923 -35.60 -59.51 -11.10
CA PRO A 923 -36.27 -60.31 -10.08
C PRO A 923 -36.84 -61.61 -10.69
N GLY A 924 -36.37 -62.76 -10.21
CA GLY A 924 -36.80 -64.09 -10.66
C GLY A 924 -36.22 -64.60 -11.99
N ARG A 925 -35.27 -63.89 -12.62
CA ARG A 925 -34.68 -64.29 -13.91
C ARG A 925 -33.24 -63.82 -14.08
N PHE A 926 -32.38 -64.73 -14.50
CA PHE A 926 -31.01 -64.46 -14.92
C PHE A 926 -30.78 -65.04 -16.32
N ASN A 927 -30.38 -64.21 -17.27
CA ASN A 927 -30.18 -64.56 -18.67
C ASN A 927 -28.78 -64.16 -19.13
N ILE A 928 -28.14 -65.00 -19.93
CA ILE A 928 -26.90 -64.68 -20.64
C ILE A 928 -27.05 -65.11 -22.11
N LEU A 929 -26.47 -64.31 -23.01
CA LEU A 929 -26.44 -64.51 -24.46
C LEU A 929 -27.82 -64.72 -25.05
N TYR A 930 -28.75 -63.79 -24.81
CA TYR A 930 -30.13 -63.86 -25.29
C TYR A 930 -30.86 -65.16 -24.90
N GLY A 931 -30.55 -65.69 -23.70
CA GLY A 931 -31.18 -66.90 -23.16
C GLY A 931 -30.60 -68.20 -23.67
N MET A 932 -29.35 -68.20 -24.18
CA MET A 932 -28.59 -69.44 -24.36
C MET A 932 -28.24 -70.07 -23.02
N PHE A 933 -27.97 -69.25 -22.00
CA PHE A 933 -28.00 -69.68 -20.60
C PHE A 933 -29.09 -68.87 -19.89
N SER A 934 -30.07 -69.53 -19.27
CA SER A 934 -31.01 -68.85 -18.37
C SER A 934 -31.32 -69.66 -17.13
N VAL A 935 -31.54 -68.94 -16.03
CA VAL A 935 -32.11 -69.46 -14.79
C VAL A 935 -33.29 -68.55 -14.45
N ASP A 936 -34.51 -69.07 -14.55
CA ASP A 936 -35.71 -68.26 -14.34
C ASP A 936 -36.86 -69.07 -13.76
N TYR A 937 -37.75 -68.41 -13.01
CA TYR A 937 -38.92 -69.03 -12.40
C TYR A 937 -40.19 -68.56 -13.11
N ASP A 938 -40.74 -69.40 -13.99
CA ASP A 938 -41.77 -68.98 -14.93
C ASP A 938 -42.56 -70.18 -15.46
N HIS A 939 -43.74 -69.91 -16.03
CA HIS A 939 -44.70 -70.89 -16.48
C HIS A 939 -44.32 -71.50 -17.85
N PHE A 940 -44.61 -72.79 -18.04
CA PHE A 940 -44.45 -73.44 -19.34
C PHE A 940 -45.64 -73.14 -20.25
N TYR A 941 -45.36 -72.60 -21.45
CA TYR A 941 -46.40 -72.34 -22.43
C TYR A 941 -47.13 -73.63 -22.82
N GLY A 942 -48.42 -73.73 -22.49
CA GLY A 942 -49.26 -74.90 -22.77
C GLY A 942 -49.47 -75.86 -21.59
N ASP A 943 -48.92 -75.56 -20.41
CA ASP A 943 -49.27 -76.27 -19.17
C ASP A 943 -50.64 -75.77 -18.67
N SER A 944 -51.58 -76.70 -18.43
CA SER A 944 -52.96 -76.38 -18.05
C SER A 944 -53.09 -75.76 -16.66
N ASP A 945 -52.10 -75.97 -15.80
CA ASP A 945 -52.25 -75.75 -14.36
C ASP A 945 -51.60 -74.44 -13.89
N TRP A 946 -51.09 -73.61 -14.81
CA TRP A 946 -50.50 -72.28 -14.53
C TRP A 946 -49.38 -72.27 -13.48
N HIS A 947 -48.75 -73.42 -13.21
CA HIS A 947 -47.63 -73.50 -12.28
C HIS A 947 -46.35 -72.92 -12.92
N SER A 948 -45.57 -72.21 -12.11
CA SER A 948 -44.23 -71.75 -12.44
C SER A 948 -43.19 -72.70 -11.85
N TYR A 949 -42.14 -72.97 -12.62
CA TYR A 949 -41.05 -73.86 -12.21
C TYR A 949 -39.71 -73.16 -12.33
N LEU A 950 -38.71 -73.59 -11.55
CA LEU A 950 -37.34 -73.19 -11.79
C LEU A 950 -36.87 -73.83 -13.11
N ARG A 951 -36.54 -73.00 -14.08
CA ARG A 951 -36.05 -73.40 -15.39
C ARG A 951 -34.58 -73.08 -15.47
N VAL A 952 -33.75 -74.09 -15.72
CA VAL A 952 -32.35 -73.93 -16.09
C VAL A 952 -32.20 -74.34 -17.55
N LYS A 953 -31.92 -73.36 -18.41
CA LYS A 953 -31.74 -73.56 -19.84
C LYS A 953 -30.27 -73.38 -20.18
N VAL A 954 -29.68 -74.36 -20.86
CA VAL A 954 -28.32 -74.28 -21.40
C VAL A 954 -28.32 -74.78 -22.84
N GLN A 955 -27.97 -73.92 -23.80
CA GLN A 955 -27.94 -74.22 -25.23
C GLN A 955 -26.53 -74.06 -25.79
N ASN A 956 -26.26 -74.74 -26.92
CA ASN A 956 -24.97 -74.77 -27.61
C ASN A 956 -23.79 -75.24 -26.74
N LEU A 957 -24.03 -76.19 -25.83
CA LEU A 957 -22.94 -76.86 -25.13
C LEU A 957 -22.08 -77.66 -26.12
N PRO A 958 -20.74 -77.62 -25.97
CA PRO A 958 -19.87 -78.47 -26.77
C PRO A 958 -20.15 -79.95 -26.47
N HIS A 959 -20.18 -80.77 -27.52
CA HIS A 959 -20.27 -82.21 -27.35
C HIS A 959 -19.07 -82.73 -26.56
N LYS A 960 -19.26 -83.71 -25.66
CA LYS A 960 -18.19 -84.22 -24.76
C LYS A 960 -16.90 -84.57 -25.50
N ASN A 961 -17.02 -85.13 -26.70
CA ASN A 961 -15.88 -85.55 -27.51
C ASN A 961 -14.98 -84.39 -27.93
N HIS A 962 -15.53 -83.19 -28.12
CA HIS A 962 -14.73 -82.00 -28.43
C HIS A 962 -13.86 -81.60 -27.24
N ILE A 963 -14.42 -81.71 -26.02
CA ILE A 963 -13.71 -81.39 -24.78
C ILE A 963 -12.66 -82.47 -24.49
N ALA A 964 -13.01 -83.76 -24.66
CA ALA A 964 -12.09 -84.88 -24.44
C ALA A 964 -10.89 -84.89 -25.40
N ALA A 965 -11.00 -84.25 -26.57
CA ALA A 965 -9.92 -84.13 -27.55
C ALA A 965 -8.91 -83.00 -27.24
N MET A 966 -9.19 -82.15 -26.24
CA MET A 966 -8.26 -81.10 -25.80
C MET A 966 -7.07 -81.71 -25.04
N SER A 967 -5.90 -81.06 -25.08
CA SER A 967 -4.72 -81.54 -24.35
C SER A 967 -4.96 -81.59 -22.84
N GLY A 968 -4.48 -82.66 -22.18
CA GLY A 968 -4.70 -82.93 -20.75
C GLY A 968 -5.68 -84.08 -20.50
N SER A 969 -5.69 -84.61 -19.27
CA SER A 969 -6.72 -85.57 -18.83
C SER A 969 -7.95 -84.82 -18.33
N HIS A 970 -9.13 -85.20 -18.83
CA HIS A 970 -10.42 -84.59 -18.48
C HIS A 970 -11.37 -85.66 -17.92
N ASN A 971 -11.97 -85.37 -16.76
CA ASN A 971 -12.98 -86.23 -16.14
C ASN A 971 -14.38 -85.70 -16.45
N PHE A 972 -15.31 -86.59 -16.77
CA PHE A 972 -16.71 -86.25 -17.02
C PHE A 972 -17.59 -86.97 -16.02
N HIS A 973 -18.48 -86.21 -15.37
CA HIS A 973 -19.38 -86.71 -14.33
C HIS A 973 -20.83 -86.57 -14.77
N ARG A 974 -21.72 -87.38 -14.19
CA ARG A 974 -23.16 -87.20 -14.36
C ARG A 974 -23.65 -86.28 -13.25
N LEU A 975 -24.49 -85.31 -13.61
CA LEU A 975 -25.10 -84.45 -12.60
C LEU A 975 -26.26 -85.21 -11.94
N VAL A 976 -26.29 -85.19 -10.62
CA VAL A 976 -27.38 -85.72 -9.79
C VAL A 976 -28.07 -84.58 -9.07
N PHE A 977 -29.37 -84.73 -8.81
CA PHE A 977 -30.18 -83.75 -8.10
C PHE A 977 -30.80 -84.42 -6.88
N ASP A 978 -30.57 -83.85 -5.71
CA ASP A 978 -31.24 -84.21 -4.46
C ASP A 978 -32.56 -83.44 -4.39
N ASP A 979 -33.67 -84.17 -4.46
CA ASP A 979 -35.02 -83.62 -4.48
C ASP A 979 -35.49 -83.10 -3.11
N GLU A 980 -34.88 -83.56 -2.02
CA GLU A 980 -35.22 -83.13 -0.66
C GLU A 980 -34.47 -81.84 -0.29
N THR A 981 -33.17 -81.74 -0.60
CA THR A 981 -32.37 -80.54 -0.27
C THR A 981 -32.31 -79.51 -1.40
N GLY A 982 -32.61 -79.92 -2.64
CA GLY A 982 -32.47 -79.09 -3.83
C GLY A 982 -31.03 -78.90 -4.30
N TYR A 983 -30.07 -79.66 -3.77
CA TYR A 983 -28.67 -79.58 -4.16
C TYR A 983 -28.37 -80.34 -5.46
N MET A 984 -27.59 -79.71 -6.33
CA MET A 984 -27.04 -80.33 -7.52
C MET A 984 -25.62 -80.82 -7.22
N GLY A 985 -25.43 -82.14 -7.31
CA GLY A 985 -24.14 -82.80 -7.13
C GLY A 985 -23.67 -83.45 -8.43
N TRP A 986 -22.54 -84.15 -8.38
CA TRP A 986 -22.08 -84.99 -9.47
C TRP A 986 -21.70 -86.39 -8.98
N GLU A 987 -22.00 -87.40 -9.78
CA GLU A 987 -21.58 -88.80 -9.63
C GLU A 987 -20.53 -89.20 -10.68
#